data_AF-A0A918FI26-F1
#
_entry.id   AF-A0A918FI26-F1
#
_cell.length_a   1.000
_cell.length_b   1.000
_cell.length_c   1.000
_cell.angle_alpha   90.00
_cell.angle_beta   90.00
_cell.angle_gamma   90.00
#
_symmetry.space_group_name_H-M   'P 1'
#
loop_
_entity.id
_entity.type
_entity.pdbx_description
1 polymer ?
#
loop_
_entity_poly.entity_id
_entity_poly.type
_entity_poly.pdbx_seq_one_letter_code
_entity_poly.pdbx_strand_id
1 'polypeptide(L)'
;MSPEDFQQALALTKAALRDAFQADPELEHSLPKAGPGLQKAAEQLAAGNLVGPVFQIANAAHDLVAHHYLQADAERARLLLELAVRLYESNNSTGTFNRSLDSCRNHLDTLGLTPIQHAAAPDVVEVRSPDAAALYIAVPKQTTPTATRPVPDTEVTDGTEPDGPANWERFLEEWRSGAEGETPVRELIEGLGEQITGLLAQHAPAAAERLRPLIEQDLRLLGEHLDGVMVPLEDSLAIHQRAKDARRASSQATTLYAKGDTVVGPAALRTRWLTSALWNRCLRRHMHTNDHQTVTDVLGYLQVFQIENRHRNEQRELLLTVTEATTLLTVGELQPFDLKRLWFVHGWLRHAVGIQLHIGGPDPLEPSVARRHDRVRDPHDDRRSIHAEQWATHLLNQWVDKQEYWRSVAFILLILSGWKTDQLERLLEALYPTSPLANKARDFWHQQAMDMLAKTRTVRVVKNAWEPGVATASSSLSMRDRDDDFLQLPNRLLQGVVAELAPRSHGTVVQGALFADRPVPTFLASDNFGPVGILKIDEAGKVQREKENFDEFGELLHPYYRSSKCVVGTTTIPNSSNGERYQAILTSYVFRESDKPTTLRGWLCKSGDLIVKAAGADKQSDRGHADDEVLRDVMQEVFLKALGPWLSNASRTIGDLRGEYPALRPASFERTSYAPGKDAESELAHFQSQDVAETFGIEGGLPWRPPALGPLLENSGLGRSPLVTERDIEVTNPLWLVAHAADVQRPDEDTAPLIDWLLYDPQYGMTTRSYLTCVSHGDLHGENILATGPDDRSPALYIIDFETTHRGHICKDFARLESALWSRTFPWNAGQLAEIRTWFAGALHGEDLWTAHIPEDADPQVRRVLTCVTKLRSILRDCEQRNWPFGDLEYQWALLASLLPFARYRDHHSRGNRHLPFLLAADVADVLVTKARSAV
;
A
#
# COMPACT_ATOMS: atom_id res chain seq x y z
N MET A 1 0.55 -21.25 -55.54
CA MET A 1 0.64 -22.66 -55.09
C MET A 1 -0.73 -23.29 -55.23
N SER A 2 -0.80 -24.52 -55.73
CA SER A 2 -2.02 -25.31 -55.86
C SER A 2 -2.49 -25.84 -54.49
N PRO A 3 -3.76 -26.25 -54.32
CA PRO A 3 -4.23 -26.92 -53.11
C PRO A 3 -3.41 -28.19 -52.77
N GLU A 4 -2.95 -28.92 -53.78
CA GLU A 4 -2.08 -30.10 -53.62
C GLU A 4 -0.71 -29.72 -53.05
N ASP A 5 -0.13 -28.59 -53.50
CA ASP A 5 1.15 -28.08 -52.96
C ASP A 5 1.04 -27.76 -51.46
N PHE A 6 -0.09 -27.20 -51.01
CA PHE A 6 -0.33 -26.90 -49.60
C PHE A 6 -0.51 -28.15 -48.74
N GLN A 7 -1.18 -29.18 -49.28
CA GLN A 7 -1.30 -30.46 -48.59
C GLN A 7 0.05 -31.16 -48.47
N GLN A 8 0.89 -31.10 -49.51
CA GLN A 8 2.25 -31.62 -49.48
C GLN A 8 3.13 -30.86 -48.48
N ALA A 9 3.05 -29.53 -48.46
CA ALA A 9 3.75 -28.68 -47.50
C ALA A 9 3.38 -28.99 -46.05
N LEU A 10 2.08 -29.17 -45.79
CA LEU A 10 1.56 -29.54 -44.48
C LEU A 10 2.05 -30.92 -44.03
N ALA A 11 1.97 -31.91 -44.93
CA ALA A 11 2.40 -33.29 -44.64
C ALA A 11 3.90 -33.33 -44.31
N LEU A 12 4.71 -32.61 -45.09
CA LEU A 12 6.16 -32.53 -44.90
C LEU A 12 6.53 -31.88 -43.56
N THR A 13 5.87 -30.77 -43.21
CA THR A 13 6.14 -30.04 -41.97
C THR A 13 5.66 -30.83 -40.74
N LYS A 14 4.54 -31.55 -40.84
CA LYS A 14 4.06 -32.47 -39.77
C LYS A 14 4.99 -33.66 -39.55
N ALA A 15 5.57 -34.22 -40.63
CA ALA A 15 6.56 -35.27 -40.52
C ALA A 15 7.82 -34.74 -39.82
N ALA A 16 8.31 -33.56 -40.22
CA ALA A 16 9.47 -32.94 -39.58
C ALA A 16 9.24 -32.60 -38.10
N LEU A 17 8.06 -32.14 -37.71
CA LEU A 17 7.72 -31.87 -36.31
C LEU A 17 7.75 -33.15 -35.46
N ARG A 18 7.18 -34.23 -35.98
CA ARG A 18 7.14 -35.52 -35.29
C ARG A 18 8.53 -36.10 -35.10
N ASP A 19 9.35 -36.05 -36.15
CA ASP A 19 10.73 -36.56 -36.11
C ASP A 19 11.56 -35.74 -35.11
N ALA A 20 11.36 -34.41 -35.04
CA ALA A 20 12.02 -33.53 -34.08
C ALA A 20 11.61 -33.87 -32.63
N PHE A 21 10.32 -34.07 -32.34
CA PHE A 21 9.85 -34.46 -31.00
C PHE A 21 10.28 -35.87 -30.58
N GLN A 22 10.48 -36.78 -31.54
CA GLN A 22 11.03 -38.10 -31.26
C GLN A 22 12.53 -38.04 -30.95
N ALA A 23 13.27 -37.17 -31.65
CA ALA A 23 14.70 -36.98 -31.42
C ALA A 23 14.98 -36.19 -30.13
N ASP A 24 14.14 -35.21 -29.80
CA ASP A 24 14.23 -34.37 -28.62
C ASP A 24 12.84 -34.03 -28.06
N PRO A 25 12.37 -34.77 -27.03
CA PRO A 25 11.08 -34.55 -26.40
C PRO A 25 10.92 -33.17 -25.73
N GLU A 26 12.02 -32.49 -25.35
CA GLU A 26 11.93 -31.18 -24.69
C GLU A 26 11.52 -30.07 -25.66
N LEU A 27 11.64 -30.29 -26.98
CA LEU A 27 11.17 -29.36 -28.00
C LEU A 27 9.66 -29.12 -27.97
N GLU A 28 8.86 -30.04 -27.40
CA GLU A 28 7.42 -29.85 -27.28
C GLU A 28 7.09 -28.61 -26.41
N HIS A 29 7.94 -28.31 -25.42
CA HIS A 29 7.79 -27.14 -24.55
C HIS A 29 8.30 -25.86 -25.22
N SER A 30 9.29 -25.98 -26.11
CA SER A 30 9.90 -24.87 -26.83
C SER A 30 9.11 -24.45 -28.09
N LEU A 31 8.31 -25.36 -28.66
CA LEU A 31 7.49 -25.15 -29.85
C LEU A 31 5.98 -25.33 -29.59
N PRO A 32 5.38 -24.69 -28.56
CA PRO A 32 4.01 -24.97 -28.14
C PRO A 32 2.95 -24.59 -29.18
N LYS A 33 3.32 -23.79 -30.18
CA LYS A 33 2.42 -23.31 -31.24
C LYS A 33 2.50 -24.10 -32.54
N ALA A 34 3.56 -24.88 -32.76
CA ALA A 34 3.79 -25.57 -34.04
C ALA A 34 2.76 -26.68 -34.28
N GLY A 35 2.52 -27.54 -33.28
CA GLY A 35 1.51 -28.61 -33.35
C GLY A 35 0.08 -28.10 -33.57
N PRO A 36 -0.46 -27.26 -32.66
CA PRO A 36 -1.79 -26.67 -32.83
C PRO A 36 -1.94 -25.85 -34.12
N GLY A 37 -0.89 -25.15 -34.54
CA GLY A 37 -0.87 -24.40 -35.81
C GLY A 37 -1.02 -25.31 -37.02
N LEU A 38 -0.27 -26.41 -37.10
CA LEU A 38 -0.38 -27.38 -38.20
C LEU A 38 -1.70 -28.17 -38.17
N GLN A 39 -2.32 -28.35 -37.00
CA GLN A 39 -3.65 -28.95 -36.91
C GLN A 39 -4.72 -28.00 -37.49
N LYS A 40 -4.69 -26.73 -37.09
CA LYS A 40 -5.57 -25.70 -37.63
C LYS A 40 -5.40 -25.50 -39.13
N ALA A 41 -4.17 -25.63 -39.64
CA ALA A 41 -3.88 -25.54 -41.07
C ALA A 41 -4.55 -26.67 -41.85
N ALA A 42 -4.59 -27.89 -41.28
CA ALA A 42 -5.26 -29.03 -41.88
C ALA A 42 -6.78 -28.84 -41.97
N GLU A 43 -7.39 -28.33 -40.89
CA GLU A 43 -8.82 -28.05 -40.83
C GLU A 43 -9.23 -26.96 -41.84
N GLN A 44 -8.40 -25.91 -41.96
CA GLN A 44 -8.64 -24.82 -42.91
C GLN A 44 -8.46 -25.26 -44.37
N LEU A 45 -7.48 -26.11 -44.68
CA LEU A 45 -7.33 -26.69 -46.03
C LEU A 45 -8.50 -27.62 -46.38
N ALA A 46 -9.00 -28.42 -45.43
CA ALA A 46 -10.18 -29.26 -45.63
C ALA A 46 -11.46 -28.44 -45.89
N ALA A 47 -11.54 -27.24 -45.31
CA ALA A 47 -12.62 -26.28 -45.53
C ALA A 47 -12.46 -25.43 -46.82
N GLY A 48 -11.43 -25.68 -47.63
CA GLY A 48 -11.17 -24.94 -48.87
C GLY A 48 -10.55 -23.54 -48.68
N ASN A 49 -10.09 -23.20 -47.46
CA ASN A 49 -9.42 -21.94 -47.18
C ASN A 49 -7.91 -22.06 -47.40
N LEU A 50 -7.38 -21.36 -48.40
CA LEU A 50 -5.96 -21.45 -48.77
C LEU A 50 -5.09 -20.36 -48.13
N VAL A 51 -5.65 -19.31 -47.54
CA VAL A 51 -4.86 -18.13 -47.05
C VAL A 51 -4.34 -18.35 -45.63
N GLY A 52 -5.19 -18.85 -44.74
CA GLY A 52 -4.84 -19.12 -43.33
C GLY A 52 -3.78 -20.21 -43.12
N PRO A 53 -3.82 -21.34 -43.86
CA PRO A 53 -2.84 -22.43 -43.73
C PRO A 53 -1.42 -22.05 -44.10
N VAL A 54 -1.23 -21.14 -45.06
CA VAL A 54 0.10 -20.76 -45.59
C VAL A 54 1.03 -20.32 -44.45
N PHE A 55 0.55 -19.40 -43.62
CA PHE A 55 1.33 -18.83 -42.51
C PHE A 55 1.56 -19.86 -41.39
N GLN A 56 0.56 -20.68 -41.09
CA GLN A 56 0.64 -21.68 -40.03
C GLN A 56 1.68 -22.76 -40.38
N ILE A 57 1.76 -23.15 -41.65
CA ILE A 57 2.77 -24.10 -42.15
C ILE A 57 4.15 -23.44 -42.23
N ALA A 58 4.25 -22.22 -42.78
CA ALA A 58 5.51 -21.51 -42.95
C ALA A 58 6.21 -21.19 -41.62
N ASN A 59 5.46 -20.72 -40.62
CA ASN A 59 6.02 -20.46 -39.29
C ASN A 59 6.49 -21.73 -38.60
N ALA A 60 5.70 -22.81 -38.65
CA ALA A 60 6.09 -24.07 -38.04
C ALA A 60 7.36 -24.64 -38.69
N ALA A 61 7.49 -24.51 -40.02
CA ALA A 61 8.70 -24.89 -40.74
C ALA A 61 9.91 -24.01 -40.34
N HIS A 62 9.74 -22.70 -40.25
CA HIS A 62 10.80 -21.77 -39.84
C HIS A 62 11.25 -22.00 -38.38
N ASP A 63 10.30 -22.17 -37.47
CA ASP A 63 10.57 -22.42 -36.05
C ASP A 63 11.28 -23.75 -35.83
N LEU A 64 10.88 -24.81 -36.55
CA LEU A 64 11.54 -26.12 -36.51
C LEU A 64 12.99 -26.05 -36.97
N VAL A 65 13.27 -25.22 -37.97
CA VAL A 65 14.63 -25.01 -38.45
C VAL A 65 15.44 -24.27 -37.38
N ALA A 66 14.93 -23.15 -36.88
CA ALA A 66 15.63 -22.33 -35.90
C ALA A 66 15.97 -23.08 -34.60
N HIS A 67 15.09 -23.98 -34.14
CA HIS A 67 15.25 -24.65 -32.84
C HIS A 67 15.88 -26.03 -32.92
N HIS A 68 15.86 -26.71 -34.08
CA HIS A 68 16.32 -28.09 -34.17
C HIS A 68 17.15 -28.37 -35.43
N TYR A 69 16.55 -28.25 -36.62
CA TYR A 69 17.17 -28.80 -37.82
C TYR A 69 18.42 -28.06 -38.29
N LEU A 70 18.60 -26.78 -37.95
CA LEU A 70 19.81 -26.03 -38.32
C LEU A 70 21.09 -26.64 -37.71
N GLN A 71 20.96 -27.37 -36.60
CA GLN A 71 22.04 -28.09 -35.93
C GLN A 71 22.01 -29.60 -36.19
N ALA A 72 20.82 -30.18 -36.34
CA ALA A 72 20.64 -31.63 -36.39
C ALA A 72 20.73 -32.23 -37.81
N ASP A 73 20.21 -31.55 -38.84
CA ASP A 73 20.16 -32.05 -40.22
C ASP A 73 20.04 -30.88 -41.21
N ALA A 74 21.18 -30.52 -41.81
CA ALA A 74 21.29 -29.36 -42.71
C ALA A 74 20.46 -29.50 -44.00
N GLU A 75 20.31 -30.72 -44.53
CA GLU A 75 19.49 -30.94 -45.74
C GLU A 75 18.02 -30.75 -45.42
N ARG A 76 17.57 -31.25 -44.26
CA ARG A 76 16.19 -31.08 -43.81
C ARG A 76 15.90 -29.64 -43.41
N ALA A 77 16.87 -28.95 -42.81
CA ALA A 77 16.78 -27.52 -42.51
C ALA A 77 16.59 -26.70 -43.79
N ARG A 78 17.39 -26.99 -44.81
CA ARG A 78 17.29 -26.35 -46.13
C ARG A 78 15.92 -26.55 -46.75
N LEU A 79 15.43 -27.78 -46.79
CA LEU A 79 14.16 -28.11 -47.42
C LEU A 79 12.97 -27.42 -46.74
N LEU A 80 13.00 -27.30 -45.41
CA LEU A 80 11.97 -26.57 -44.65
C LEU A 80 12.05 -25.05 -44.86
N LEU A 81 13.25 -24.47 -44.97
CA LEU A 81 13.42 -23.05 -45.27
C LEU A 81 12.99 -22.70 -46.70
N GLU A 82 13.35 -23.50 -47.70
CA GLU A 82 12.88 -23.31 -49.08
C GLU A 82 11.34 -23.40 -49.16
N LEU A 83 10.74 -24.31 -48.39
CA LEU A 83 9.29 -24.42 -48.27
C LEU A 83 8.68 -23.16 -47.61
N ALA A 84 9.25 -22.69 -46.50
CA ALA A 84 8.77 -21.49 -45.80
C ALA A 84 8.86 -20.24 -46.70
N VAL A 85 9.94 -20.08 -47.47
CA VAL A 85 10.10 -18.98 -48.44
C VAL A 85 9.00 -19.02 -49.49
N ARG A 86 8.77 -20.18 -50.13
CA ARG A 86 7.70 -20.33 -51.14
C ARG A 86 6.33 -20.01 -50.58
N LEU A 87 6.04 -20.46 -49.36
CA LEU A 87 4.77 -20.19 -48.69
C LEU A 87 4.61 -18.70 -48.39
N TYR A 88 5.60 -18.05 -47.77
CA TYR A 88 5.53 -16.61 -47.51
C TYR A 88 5.41 -15.79 -48.80
N GLU A 89 6.21 -16.08 -49.83
CA GLU A 89 6.15 -15.38 -51.13
C GLU A 89 4.78 -15.52 -51.80
N SER A 90 4.15 -16.69 -51.70
CA SER A 90 2.83 -16.94 -52.29
C SER A 90 1.73 -16.04 -51.74
N ASN A 91 1.96 -15.38 -50.59
CA ASN A 91 0.97 -14.54 -49.91
C ASN A 91 1.55 -13.19 -49.41
N ASN A 92 2.66 -12.70 -49.97
CA ASN A 92 3.34 -11.47 -49.54
C ASN A 92 3.02 -10.22 -50.39
N SER A 93 1.81 -10.11 -50.96
CA SER A 93 1.44 -8.98 -51.83
C SER A 93 1.49 -7.61 -51.11
N THR A 94 1.39 -7.59 -49.78
CA THR A 94 1.40 -6.38 -48.94
C THR A 94 2.75 -6.14 -48.23
N GLY A 95 3.78 -6.96 -48.48
CA GLY A 95 5.08 -6.86 -47.80
C GLY A 95 5.08 -7.25 -46.32
N THR A 96 3.97 -7.79 -45.80
CA THR A 96 3.77 -8.14 -44.38
C THR A 96 4.78 -9.19 -43.88
N PHE A 97 5.30 -10.04 -44.77
CA PHE A 97 6.21 -11.14 -44.42
C PHE A 97 7.68 -10.85 -44.75
N ASN A 98 8.05 -9.61 -45.10
CA ASN A 98 9.43 -9.26 -45.49
C ASN A 98 10.46 -9.69 -44.43
N ARG A 99 10.19 -9.45 -43.14
CA ARG A 99 11.10 -9.86 -42.05
C ARG A 99 11.28 -11.38 -41.97
N SER A 100 10.20 -12.15 -42.14
CA SER A 100 10.26 -13.62 -42.10
C SER A 100 10.97 -14.18 -43.34
N LEU A 101 10.75 -13.58 -44.50
CA LEU A 101 11.46 -13.90 -45.75
C LEU A 101 12.95 -13.60 -45.64
N ASP A 102 13.33 -12.43 -45.13
CA ASP A 102 14.71 -12.05 -44.92
C ASP A 102 15.39 -13.00 -43.93
N SER A 103 14.70 -13.39 -42.84
CA SER A 103 15.22 -14.39 -41.90
C SER A 103 15.41 -15.76 -42.55
N CYS A 104 14.45 -16.26 -43.33
CA CYS A 104 14.57 -17.55 -44.00
C CYS A 104 15.70 -17.56 -45.04
N ARG A 105 15.84 -16.48 -45.81
CA ARG A 105 16.90 -16.32 -46.82
C ARG A 105 18.27 -16.21 -46.17
N ASN A 106 18.41 -15.44 -45.09
CA ASN A 106 19.67 -15.36 -44.33
C ASN A 106 20.10 -16.74 -43.78
N HIS A 107 19.15 -17.56 -43.30
CA HIS A 107 19.46 -18.92 -42.87
C HIS A 107 19.83 -19.84 -44.04
N LEU A 108 19.20 -19.70 -45.22
CA LEU A 108 19.61 -20.41 -46.44
C LEU A 108 21.01 -20.02 -46.92
N ASP A 109 21.35 -18.73 -46.86
CA ASP A 109 22.67 -18.22 -47.19
C ASP A 109 23.74 -18.78 -46.22
N THR A 110 23.38 -18.91 -44.94
CA THR A 110 24.25 -19.51 -43.91
C THR A 110 24.50 -21.01 -44.14
N LEU A 111 23.56 -21.71 -44.78
CA LEU A 111 23.73 -23.10 -45.20
C LEU A 111 24.56 -23.24 -46.50
N GLY A 112 25.09 -22.14 -47.04
CA GLY A 112 26.16 -22.14 -48.05
C GLY A 112 25.71 -22.19 -49.51
N LEU A 113 24.53 -21.65 -49.86
CA LEU A 113 24.00 -21.73 -51.22
C LEU A 113 23.47 -20.39 -51.75
N THR A 114 23.91 -20.02 -52.95
CA THR A 114 23.39 -18.88 -53.72
C THR A 114 21.95 -19.19 -54.20
N PRO A 115 20.98 -18.27 -54.06
CA PRO A 115 19.61 -18.49 -54.56
C PRO A 115 19.59 -18.77 -56.06
N ILE A 116 18.83 -19.80 -56.48
CA ILE A 116 18.59 -20.11 -57.89
C ILE A 116 17.89 -18.91 -58.53
N GLN A 117 18.59 -18.18 -59.39
CA GLN A 117 17.99 -17.19 -60.28
C GLN A 117 17.02 -17.91 -61.23
N HIS A 118 15.75 -17.49 -61.22
CA HIS A 118 14.79 -17.90 -62.23
C HIS A 118 15.29 -17.47 -63.62
N ALA A 119 15.65 -18.45 -64.45
CA ALA A 119 16.04 -18.24 -65.84
C ALA A 119 14.85 -17.71 -66.65
N ALA A 120 15.16 -16.76 -67.54
CA ALA A 120 14.25 -16.15 -68.49
C ALA A 120 13.46 -17.21 -69.29
N ALA A 121 12.16 -16.97 -69.44
CA ALA A 121 11.29 -17.74 -70.31
C ALA A 121 11.75 -17.61 -71.78
N PRO A 122 11.79 -18.72 -72.55
CA PRO A 122 11.92 -18.64 -74.01
C PRO A 122 10.56 -18.34 -74.67
N ASP A 123 10.65 -17.64 -75.79
CA ASP A 123 9.56 -17.26 -76.70
C ASP A 123 8.91 -18.44 -77.45
N VAL A 124 7.73 -18.14 -78.03
CA VAL A 124 6.92 -18.88 -79.03
C VAL A 124 6.11 -20.07 -78.45
N VAL A 125 4.80 -20.26 -78.63
CA VAL A 125 3.96 -20.24 -79.85
C VAL A 125 2.47 -20.08 -79.49
N GLU A 126 1.75 -19.23 -80.25
CA GLU A 126 0.29 -19.19 -80.37
C GLU A 126 -0.31 -20.55 -80.77
N VAL A 127 -1.24 -21.11 -79.98
CA VAL A 127 -2.23 -22.06 -80.50
C VAL A 127 -3.62 -21.74 -79.92
N ARG A 128 -4.58 -21.73 -80.86
CA ARG A 128 -5.98 -21.31 -80.81
C ARG A 128 -6.88 -22.03 -79.79
N SER A 129 -7.89 -21.29 -79.33
CA SER A 129 -9.23 -21.72 -78.86
C SER A 129 -9.83 -22.91 -79.65
N PRO A 130 -10.73 -23.73 -79.07
CA PRO A 130 -12.15 -23.34 -79.08
C PRO A 130 -13.05 -23.82 -77.91
N ASP A 131 -14.08 -22.98 -77.72
CA ASP A 131 -15.50 -23.28 -77.58
C ASP A 131 -16.18 -23.64 -76.24
N ALA A 132 -17.21 -22.83 -76.05
CA ALA A 132 -18.33 -22.90 -75.13
C ALA A 132 -19.42 -23.87 -75.60
N ALA A 133 -20.19 -24.41 -74.65
CA ALA A 133 -21.62 -24.69 -74.76
C ALA A 133 -22.11 -25.06 -73.34
N ALA A 134 -22.94 -24.26 -72.64
CA ALA A 134 -24.39 -24.08 -72.84
C ALA A 134 -25.14 -25.42 -72.68
N LEU A 135 -26.20 -25.62 -71.87
CA LEU A 135 -27.46 -24.88 -71.76
C LEU A 135 -28.30 -25.49 -70.60
N TYR A 136 -29.02 -24.64 -69.83
CA TYR A 136 -30.47 -24.71 -69.44
C TYR A 136 -31.01 -25.95 -68.66
N ILE A 137 -32.04 -25.93 -67.78
CA ILE A 137 -33.36 -25.25 -67.64
C ILE A 137 -33.72 -25.29 -66.11
N ALA A 138 -33.98 -24.18 -65.39
CA ALA A 138 -35.27 -23.47 -65.18
C ALA A 138 -36.33 -24.24 -64.32
N VAL A 139 -36.68 -23.81 -63.09
CA VAL A 139 -37.87 -22.96 -62.69
C VAL A 139 -38.74 -23.74 -61.66
N PRO A 140 -39.50 -23.18 -60.67
CA PRO A 140 -39.21 -22.08 -59.72
C PRO A 140 -39.98 -22.15 -58.34
N LYS A 141 -39.75 -21.12 -57.51
CA LYS A 141 -40.70 -20.44 -56.57
C LYS A 141 -41.30 -21.18 -55.36
N GLN A 142 -40.97 -20.65 -54.17
CA GLN A 142 -41.93 -19.81 -53.44
C GLN A 142 -41.26 -18.55 -52.85
N THR A 143 -41.75 -17.43 -53.36
CA THR A 143 -41.71 -16.01 -52.92
C THR A 143 -42.37 -15.84 -51.55
N THR A 144 -42.15 -14.86 -50.66
CA THR A 144 -41.70 -13.43 -50.64
C THR A 144 -41.73 -12.99 -49.13
N PRO A 145 -41.53 -11.73 -48.68
CA PRO A 145 -40.82 -10.52 -49.19
C PRO A 145 -39.85 -9.89 -48.13
N THR A 146 -38.66 -9.38 -48.47
CA THR A 146 -38.31 -8.03 -48.99
C THR A 146 -38.11 -6.93 -47.92
N ALA A 147 -36.88 -6.42 -47.80
CA ALA A 147 -36.57 -4.99 -47.94
C ALA A 147 -35.04 -4.76 -48.02
N THR A 148 -34.55 -4.60 -49.25
CA THR A 148 -33.21 -4.13 -49.62
C THR A 148 -33.12 -2.60 -49.60
N ARG A 149 -31.93 -2.07 -49.27
CA ARG A 149 -31.36 -0.90 -49.95
C ARG A 149 -29.83 -1.08 -50.15
N PRO A 150 -29.26 -0.59 -51.25
CA PRO A 150 -27.93 -0.95 -51.74
C PRO A 150 -26.83 -0.01 -51.20
N VAL A 151 -25.63 -0.56 -51.03
CA VAL A 151 -24.39 0.18 -50.82
C VAL A 151 -23.78 0.47 -52.20
N PRO A 152 -23.42 1.71 -52.54
CA PRO A 152 -22.66 2.01 -53.76
C PRO A 152 -21.15 1.88 -53.52
N ASP A 153 -20.48 1.27 -54.49
CA ASP A 153 -19.03 1.32 -54.69
C ASP A 153 -18.55 2.78 -54.83
N THR A 154 -17.41 3.11 -54.21
CA THR A 154 -16.57 4.23 -54.68
C THR A 154 -15.11 4.00 -54.28
N GLU A 155 -14.35 3.61 -55.29
CA GLU A 155 -12.95 3.95 -55.62
C GLU A 155 -11.96 4.32 -54.50
N VAL A 156 -10.99 3.42 -54.33
CA VAL A 156 -9.70 3.65 -53.67
C VAL A 156 -8.88 4.64 -54.50
N THR A 157 -8.49 5.77 -53.90
CA THR A 157 -7.42 6.64 -54.40
C THR A 157 -6.24 6.64 -53.43
N ASP A 158 -5.09 6.20 -53.95
CA ASP A 158 -3.76 6.41 -53.38
C ASP A 158 -3.43 7.91 -53.30
N GLY A 159 -2.87 8.35 -52.17
CA GLY A 159 -2.42 9.72 -51.99
C GLY A 159 -1.73 9.95 -50.65
N THR A 160 -0.42 9.74 -50.60
CA THR A 160 0.49 10.15 -49.52
C THR A 160 0.86 11.63 -49.64
N GLU A 161 0.41 12.46 -48.69
CA GLU A 161 1.02 13.76 -48.33
C GLU A 161 1.27 13.82 -46.81
N PRO A 162 2.22 14.63 -46.31
CA PRO A 162 2.53 14.73 -44.89
C PRO A 162 1.44 15.50 -44.14
N ASP A 163 0.61 14.79 -43.37
CA ASP A 163 -0.55 15.29 -42.62
C ASP A 163 -0.20 16.37 -41.56
N GLY A 164 -0.51 17.63 -41.85
CA GLY A 164 -0.30 18.79 -40.96
C GLY A 164 -1.49 19.18 -40.06
N PRO A 165 -1.41 20.30 -39.31
CA PRO A 165 -2.45 20.84 -38.41
C PRO A 165 -3.80 21.18 -39.08
N ALA A 166 -3.90 21.09 -40.41
CA ALA A 166 -5.11 21.36 -41.20
C ALA A 166 -6.29 20.40 -40.92
N ASN A 167 -6.04 19.21 -40.36
CA ASN A 167 -7.11 18.23 -40.11
C ASN A 167 -7.97 18.55 -38.87
N TRP A 168 -7.46 19.28 -37.87
CA TRP A 168 -8.21 19.55 -36.62
C TRP A 168 -9.36 20.54 -36.83
N GLU A 169 -9.12 21.66 -37.53
CA GLU A 169 -10.18 22.63 -37.84
C GLU A 169 -11.25 22.01 -38.73
N ARG A 170 -10.85 21.17 -39.69
CA ARG A 170 -11.78 20.40 -40.53
C ARG A 170 -12.68 19.50 -39.68
N PHE A 171 -12.13 18.77 -38.71
CA PHE A 171 -12.94 17.94 -37.80
C PHE A 171 -13.94 18.78 -36.98
N LEU A 172 -13.53 19.94 -36.48
CA LEU A 172 -14.45 20.83 -35.74
C LEU A 172 -15.58 21.35 -36.62
N GLU A 173 -15.28 21.75 -37.86
CA GLU A 173 -16.29 22.17 -38.84
C GLU A 173 -17.29 21.04 -39.15
N GLU A 174 -16.80 19.82 -39.38
CA GLU A 174 -17.63 18.62 -39.60
C GLU A 174 -18.51 18.28 -38.38
N TRP A 175 -18.02 18.51 -37.15
CA TRP A 175 -18.79 18.22 -35.94
C TRP A 175 -19.79 19.33 -35.56
N ARG A 176 -19.64 20.54 -36.11
CA ARG A 176 -20.59 21.66 -35.95
C ARG A 176 -21.82 21.50 -36.83
N SER A 177 -21.76 20.74 -37.92
CA SER A 177 -22.86 20.59 -38.89
C SER A 177 -23.93 19.53 -38.50
N GLY A 178 -24.16 19.29 -37.20
CA GLY A 178 -25.02 18.21 -36.67
C GLY A 178 -26.51 18.27 -37.07
N ALA A 179 -27.16 17.11 -37.09
CA ALA A 179 -28.58 16.94 -37.45
C ALA A 179 -29.54 17.16 -36.26
N GLU A 180 -30.86 17.25 -36.51
CA GLU A 180 -31.88 17.43 -35.45
C GLU A 180 -31.85 16.27 -34.43
N GLY A 181 -31.68 16.58 -33.13
CA GLY A 181 -31.70 15.61 -32.03
C GLY A 181 -30.40 15.52 -31.19
N GLU A 182 -29.36 16.28 -31.53
CA GLU A 182 -28.07 16.25 -30.84
C GLU A 182 -28.05 17.12 -29.55
N THR A 183 -27.18 16.77 -28.59
CA THR A 183 -27.06 17.47 -27.28
C THR A 183 -25.89 18.45 -27.29
N PRO A 184 -26.02 19.67 -26.69
CA PRO A 184 -24.91 20.60 -26.56
C PRO A 184 -23.79 20.07 -25.64
N VAL A 185 -22.54 20.29 -26.06
CA VAL A 185 -21.33 19.79 -25.38
C VAL A 185 -21.15 20.33 -23.96
N ARG A 186 -21.69 21.52 -23.64
CA ARG A 186 -21.45 22.22 -22.37
C ARG A 186 -21.81 21.38 -21.14
N GLU A 187 -22.94 20.69 -21.16
CA GLU A 187 -23.41 19.84 -20.05
C GLU A 187 -22.56 18.56 -19.86
N LEU A 188 -21.87 18.13 -20.93
CA LEU A 188 -21.02 16.95 -20.91
C LEU A 188 -19.61 17.26 -20.35
N ILE A 189 -19.18 18.51 -20.41
CA ILE A 189 -17.87 18.96 -19.90
C ILE A 189 -17.81 18.96 -18.37
N GLU A 190 -18.86 19.43 -17.68
CA GLU A 190 -18.89 19.46 -16.21
C GLU A 190 -18.68 18.06 -15.62
N GLY A 191 -19.43 17.08 -16.11
CA GLY A 191 -19.26 15.71 -15.64
C GLY A 191 -17.92 15.08 -16.06
N LEU A 192 -17.24 15.58 -17.11
CA LEU A 192 -15.88 15.13 -17.43
C LEU A 192 -14.90 15.64 -16.36
N GLY A 193 -15.08 16.88 -15.90
CA GLY A 193 -14.31 17.45 -14.80
C GLY A 193 -14.47 16.70 -13.48
N GLU A 194 -15.70 16.33 -13.13
CA GLU A 194 -15.99 15.48 -11.96
C GLU A 194 -15.30 14.12 -12.08
N GLN A 195 -15.37 13.49 -13.26
CA GLN A 195 -14.73 12.20 -13.50
C GLN A 195 -13.21 12.27 -13.38
N ILE A 196 -12.56 13.26 -14.01
CA ILE A 196 -11.10 13.44 -13.93
C ILE A 196 -10.67 13.71 -12.49
N THR A 197 -11.37 14.60 -11.80
CA THR A 197 -11.04 14.96 -10.41
C THR A 197 -11.27 13.79 -9.47
N GLY A 198 -12.34 13.01 -9.66
CA GLY A 198 -12.63 11.80 -8.90
C GLY A 198 -11.56 10.72 -9.11
N LEU A 199 -11.18 10.45 -10.37
CA LEU A 199 -10.11 9.49 -10.71
C LEU A 199 -8.77 9.89 -10.07
N LEU A 200 -8.40 11.17 -10.15
CA LEU A 200 -7.18 11.66 -9.53
C LEU A 200 -7.27 11.63 -8.00
N ALA A 201 -8.41 11.98 -7.39
CA ALA A 201 -8.56 11.96 -5.94
C ALA A 201 -8.47 10.54 -5.36
N GLN A 202 -8.96 9.55 -6.10
CA GLN A 202 -8.92 8.15 -5.72
C GLN A 202 -7.49 7.57 -5.68
N HIS A 203 -6.64 7.96 -6.63
CA HIS A 203 -5.30 7.36 -6.79
C HIS A 203 -4.14 8.27 -6.38
N ALA A 204 -4.33 9.58 -6.44
CA ALA A 204 -3.31 10.61 -6.18
C ALA A 204 -3.95 11.85 -5.50
N PRO A 205 -4.49 11.73 -4.27
CA PRO A 205 -5.29 12.77 -3.63
C PRO A 205 -4.57 14.12 -3.49
N ALA A 206 -3.28 14.11 -3.12
CA ALA A 206 -2.48 15.32 -3.02
C ALA A 206 -2.25 15.99 -4.40
N ALA A 207 -2.09 15.19 -5.46
CA ALA A 207 -1.96 15.71 -6.81
C ALA A 207 -3.29 16.24 -7.37
N ALA A 208 -4.41 15.58 -7.05
CA ALA A 208 -5.76 16.05 -7.40
C ALA A 208 -6.02 17.46 -6.87
N GLU A 209 -5.68 17.75 -5.62
CA GLU A 209 -5.87 19.08 -5.03
C GLU A 209 -5.06 20.15 -5.76
N ARG A 210 -3.79 19.85 -6.08
CA ARG A 210 -2.89 20.78 -6.77
C ARG A 210 -3.23 20.99 -8.24
N LEU A 211 -3.71 19.95 -8.93
CA LEU A 211 -4.03 20.00 -10.36
C LEU A 211 -5.43 20.55 -10.63
N ARG A 212 -6.32 20.56 -9.64
CA ARG A 212 -7.71 21.02 -9.79
C ARG A 212 -7.85 22.40 -10.47
N PRO A 213 -7.13 23.46 -10.06
CA PRO A 213 -7.29 24.78 -10.68
C PRO A 213 -6.90 24.79 -12.18
N LEU A 214 -5.92 23.98 -12.55
CA LEU A 214 -5.46 23.86 -13.94
C LEU A 214 -6.47 23.06 -14.79
N ILE A 215 -7.00 21.98 -14.24
CA ILE A 215 -8.05 21.17 -14.89
C ILE A 215 -9.31 22.03 -15.11
N GLU A 216 -9.75 22.77 -14.11
CA GLU A 216 -10.90 23.68 -14.22
C GLU A 216 -10.66 24.79 -15.27
N GLN A 217 -9.43 25.31 -15.38
CA GLN A 217 -9.07 26.26 -16.43
C GLN A 217 -9.14 25.62 -17.82
N ASP A 218 -8.53 24.46 -18.02
CA ASP A 218 -8.50 23.79 -19.33
C ASP A 218 -9.88 23.27 -19.76
N LEU A 219 -10.76 22.90 -18.81
CA LEU A 219 -12.16 22.55 -19.10
C LEU A 219 -13.00 23.76 -19.52
N ARG A 220 -12.72 24.95 -18.98
CA ARG A 220 -13.35 26.19 -19.47
C ARG A 220 -12.91 26.49 -20.91
N LEU A 221 -11.62 26.37 -21.20
CA LEU A 221 -11.08 26.52 -22.55
C LEU A 221 -11.65 25.46 -23.51
N LEU A 222 -11.87 24.24 -23.05
CA LEU A 222 -12.54 23.19 -23.83
C LEU A 222 -13.96 23.60 -24.22
N GLY A 223 -14.70 24.22 -23.30
CA GLY A 223 -16.05 24.73 -23.56
C GLY A 223 -16.09 25.82 -24.63
N GLU A 224 -15.12 26.74 -24.61
CA GLU A 224 -14.95 27.75 -25.65
C GLU A 224 -14.55 27.11 -27.00
N HIS A 225 -13.65 26.12 -26.95
CA HIS A 225 -13.12 25.45 -28.14
C HIS A 225 -14.16 24.59 -28.87
N LEU A 226 -15.08 23.99 -28.13
CA LEU A 226 -16.18 23.16 -28.64
C LEU A 226 -17.50 23.92 -28.79
N ASP A 227 -17.46 25.26 -28.80
CA ASP A 227 -18.67 26.04 -29.03
C ASP A 227 -19.29 25.74 -30.40
N GLY A 228 -20.62 25.59 -30.41
CA GLY A 228 -21.40 25.15 -31.56
C GLY A 228 -21.21 23.68 -31.98
N VAL A 229 -20.37 22.89 -31.30
CA VAL A 229 -20.24 21.45 -31.56
C VAL A 229 -21.39 20.70 -30.88
N MET A 230 -22.01 19.78 -31.62
CA MET A 230 -23.15 18.99 -31.16
C MET A 230 -22.76 17.51 -31.06
N VAL A 231 -23.34 16.75 -30.12
CA VAL A 231 -22.98 15.33 -29.89
C VAL A 231 -24.11 14.39 -30.32
N PRO A 232 -23.87 13.46 -31.25
CA PRO A 232 -24.86 12.46 -31.66
C PRO A 232 -24.90 11.32 -30.64
N LEU A 233 -25.50 11.59 -29.47
CA LEU A 233 -25.50 10.67 -28.33
C LEU A 233 -26.04 9.28 -28.64
N GLU A 234 -26.87 9.10 -29.67
CA GLU A 234 -27.42 7.79 -30.07
C GLU A 234 -26.56 7.05 -31.11
N ASP A 235 -25.61 7.71 -31.77
CA ASP A 235 -24.75 7.12 -32.80
C ASP A 235 -23.38 6.75 -32.22
N SER A 236 -23.31 5.55 -31.63
CA SER A 236 -22.06 5.03 -31.06
C SER A 236 -20.91 4.92 -32.07
N LEU A 237 -21.18 4.72 -33.36
CA LEU A 237 -20.13 4.63 -34.39
C LEU A 237 -19.55 6.02 -34.70
N ALA A 238 -20.42 7.03 -34.81
CA ALA A 238 -19.99 8.41 -34.99
C ALA A 238 -19.16 8.89 -33.78
N ILE A 239 -19.62 8.66 -32.54
CA ILE A 239 -18.87 9.05 -31.34
C ILE A 239 -17.51 8.34 -31.29
N HIS A 240 -17.45 7.05 -31.63
CA HIS A 240 -16.20 6.28 -31.69
C HIS A 240 -15.24 6.84 -32.74
N GLN A 241 -15.75 7.24 -33.90
CA GLN A 241 -14.93 7.84 -34.95
C GLN A 241 -14.38 9.21 -34.50
N ARG A 242 -15.21 10.06 -33.89
CA ARG A 242 -14.78 11.34 -33.32
C ARG A 242 -13.69 11.17 -32.25
N ALA A 243 -13.84 10.17 -31.37
CA ALA A 243 -12.83 9.84 -30.36
C ALA A 243 -11.49 9.43 -31.02
N LYS A 244 -11.53 8.59 -32.06
CA LYS A 244 -10.33 8.18 -32.81
C LYS A 244 -9.65 9.35 -33.50
N ASP A 245 -10.43 10.20 -34.17
CA ASP A 245 -9.90 11.36 -34.91
C ASP A 245 -9.26 12.36 -33.96
N ALA A 246 -9.91 12.63 -32.82
CA ALA A 246 -9.36 13.49 -31.79
C ALA A 246 -8.07 12.95 -31.19
N ARG A 247 -8.02 11.66 -30.86
CA ARG A 247 -6.79 11.03 -30.35
C ARG A 247 -5.66 11.06 -31.37
N ARG A 248 -5.95 10.73 -32.64
CA ARG A 248 -4.94 10.71 -33.72
C ARG A 248 -4.34 12.10 -33.90
N ALA A 249 -5.18 13.13 -34.01
CA ALA A 249 -4.75 14.52 -34.14
C ALA A 249 -3.93 14.99 -32.92
N SER A 250 -4.38 14.63 -31.71
CA SER A 250 -3.69 14.98 -30.46
C SER A 250 -2.32 14.32 -30.35
N SER A 251 -2.22 13.03 -30.64
CA SER A 251 -1.00 12.24 -30.56
C SER A 251 0.06 12.71 -31.57
N GLN A 252 -0.35 12.95 -32.83
CA GLN A 252 0.51 13.50 -33.86
C GLN A 252 1.05 14.88 -33.46
N ALA A 253 0.17 15.79 -33.04
CA ALA A 253 0.56 17.15 -32.66
C ALA A 253 1.44 17.18 -31.39
N THR A 254 1.17 16.32 -30.41
CA THR A 254 2.02 16.15 -29.21
C THR A 254 3.43 15.67 -29.59
N THR A 255 3.52 14.72 -30.51
CA THR A 255 4.80 14.19 -31.01
C THR A 255 5.61 15.27 -31.73
N LEU A 256 4.97 16.06 -32.59
CA LEU A 256 5.62 17.19 -33.25
C LEU A 256 6.08 18.22 -32.21
N TYR A 257 5.29 18.49 -31.17
CA TYR A 257 5.61 19.48 -30.13
C TYR A 257 6.82 19.07 -29.32
N ALA A 258 6.90 17.78 -28.97
CA ALA A 258 8.07 17.23 -28.31
C ALA A 258 9.36 17.36 -29.14
N LYS A 259 9.26 17.41 -30.47
CA LYS A 259 10.39 17.60 -31.40
C LYS A 259 10.76 19.07 -31.64
N GLY A 260 9.87 20.00 -31.29
CA GLY A 260 10.03 21.44 -31.53
C GLY A 260 9.49 21.92 -32.89
N ASP A 261 8.74 21.09 -33.60
CA ASP A 261 8.38 21.28 -35.02
C ASP A 261 6.91 21.74 -35.23
N THR A 262 6.31 22.52 -34.31
CA THR A 262 4.87 22.88 -34.40
C THR A 262 4.53 24.30 -34.03
N VAL A 263 3.44 24.79 -34.64
CA VAL A 263 2.80 26.09 -34.44
C VAL A 263 1.73 26.07 -33.32
N VAL A 264 1.31 24.88 -32.85
CA VAL A 264 0.21 24.72 -31.86
C VAL A 264 0.74 24.83 -30.43
N GLY A 265 0.15 25.71 -29.62
CA GLY A 265 0.51 25.90 -28.22
C GLY A 265 0.05 24.74 -27.30
N PRO A 266 0.69 24.56 -26.13
CA PRO A 266 0.43 23.44 -25.23
C PRO A 266 -0.99 23.42 -24.65
N ALA A 267 -1.61 24.59 -24.39
CA ALA A 267 -3.00 24.65 -23.95
C ALA A 267 -3.97 24.06 -24.98
N ALA A 268 -3.76 24.34 -26.27
CA ALA A 268 -4.58 23.77 -27.35
C ALA A 268 -4.35 22.26 -27.53
N LEU A 269 -3.15 21.74 -27.23
CA LEU A 269 -2.90 20.29 -27.21
C LEU A 269 -3.64 19.62 -26.06
N ARG A 270 -3.68 20.26 -24.88
CA ARG A 270 -4.43 19.76 -23.72
C ARG A 270 -5.92 19.70 -23.99
N THR A 271 -6.51 20.74 -24.58
CA THR A 271 -7.95 20.73 -24.92
C THR A 271 -8.29 19.67 -25.98
N ARG A 272 -7.38 19.39 -26.93
CA ARG A 272 -7.56 18.27 -27.89
C ARG A 272 -7.61 16.90 -27.21
N TRP A 273 -6.72 16.65 -26.24
CA TRP A 273 -6.77 15.42 -25.43
C TRP A 273 -8.05 15.33 -24.58
N LEU A 274 -8.48 16.44 -23.96
CA LEU A 274 -9.74 16.49 -23.23
C LEU A 274 -10.96 16.28 -24.15
N THR A 275 -10.89 16.72 -25.40
CA THR A 275 -11.94 16.44 -26.42
C THR A 275 -12.04 14.95 -26.71
N SER A 276 -10.90 14.25 -26.85
CA SER A 276 -10.88 12.78 -26.99
C SER A 276 -11.47 12.09 -25.74
N ALA A 277 -11.09 12.54 -24.55
CA ALA A 277 -11.61 12.01 -23.29
C ALA A 277 -13.13 12.20 -23.19
N LEU A 278 -13.65 13.36 -23.61
CA LEU A 278 -15.08 13.67 -23.66
C LEU A 278 -15.83 12.69 -24.57
N TRP A 279 -15.31 12.44 -25.78
CA TRP A 279 -15.93 11.50 -26.72
C TRP A 279 -15.92 10.07 -26.21
N ASN A 280 -14.80 9.61 -25.63
CA ASN A 280 -14.74 8.27 -25.02
C ASN A 280 -15.66 8.12 -23.80
N ARG A 281 -15.84 9.19 -23.02
CA ARG A 281 -16.83 9.24 -21.93
C ARG A 281 -18.25 9.12 -22.46
N CYS A 282 -18.58 9.80 -23.57
CA CYS A 282 -19.89 9.67 -24.19
C CYS A 282 -20.11 8.26 -24.74
N LEU A 283 -19.08 7.67 -25.36
CA LEU A 283 -19.12 6.30 -25.90
C LEU A 283 -19.36 5.25 -24.82
N ARG A 284 -18.94 5.50 -23.57
CA ARG A 284 -19.19 4.61 -22.41
C ARG A 284 -20.66 4.25 -22.23
N ARG A 285 -21.59 5.14 -22.61
CA ARG A 285 -23.05 4.87 -22.54
C ARG A 285 -23.46 3.69 -23.42
N HIS A 286 -22.69 3.40 -24.46
CA HIS A 286 -22.92 2.32 -25.42
C HIS A 286 -21.93 1.16 -25.28
N MET A 287 -20.71 1.46 -24.82
CA MET A 287 -19.62 0.50 -24.67
C MET A 287 -18.95 0.66 -23.30
N HIS A 288 -19.48 -0.04 -22.29
CA HIS A 288 -18.95 0.01 -20.93
C HIS A 288 -17.48 -0.43 -20.80
N THR A 289 -16.97 -1.24 -21.74
CA THR A 289 -15.56 -1.67 -21.78
C THR A 289 -14.59 -0.56 -22.21
N ASN A 290 -15.10 0.63 -22.59
CA ASN A 290 -14.30 1.73 -23.11
C ASN A 290 -13.62 2.60 -22.03
N ASP A 291 -13.77 2.27 -20.74
CA ASP A 291 -13.24 3.09 -19.63
C ASP A 291 -11.73 3.32 -19.71
N HIS A 292 -10.97 2.29 -20.07
CA HIS A 292 -9.52 2.37 -20.29
C HIS A 292 -9.13 3.43 -21.35
N GLN A 293 -9.97 3.70 -22.34
CA GLN A 293 -9.72 4.73 -23.37
C GLN A 293 -9.86 6.14 -22.82
N THR A 294 -10.81 6.37 -21.90
CA THR A 294 -10.96 7.66 -21.22
C THR A 294 -9.74 7.93 -20.34
N VAL A 295 -9.30 6.93 -19.56
CA VAL A 295 -8.07 7.02 -18.75
C VAL A 295 -6.86 7.31 -19.63
N THR A 296 -6.75 6.63 -20.78
CA THR A 296 -5.66 6.85 -21.74
C THR A 296 -5.61 8.29 -22.25
N ASP A 297 -6.76 8.90 -22.53
CA ASP A 297 -6.82 10.28 -22.99
C ASP A 297 -6.48 11.28 -21.88
N VAL A 298 -6.87 11.00 -20.64
CA VAL A 298 -6.44 11.77 -19.46
C VAL A 298 -4.92 11.68 -19.26
N LEU A 299 -4.33 10.50 -19.46
CA LEU A 299 -2.87 10.33 -19.44
C LEU A 299 -2.21 11.13 -20.58
N GLY A 300 -2.81 11.18 -21.76
CA GLY A 300 -2.36 12.01 -22.88
C GLY A 300 -2.40 13.51 -22.53
N TYR A 301 -3.45 13.96 -21.85
CA TYR A 301 -3.57 15.32 -21.32
C TYR A 301 -2.45 15.64 -20.31
N LEU A 302 -2.18 14.75 -19.35
CA LEU A 302 -1.09 14.91 -18.37
C LEU A 302 0.30 14.88 -19.04
N GLN A 303 0.48 14.06 -20.07
CA GLN A 303 1.73 14.00 -20.83
C GLN A 303 2.10 15.35 -21.48
N VAL A 304 1.11 16.14 -21.91
CA VAL A 304 1.38 17.49 -22.46
C VAL A 304 1.97 18.40 -21.39
N PHE A 305 1.49 18.35 -20.13
CA PHE A 305 2.10 19.09 -19.03
C PHE A 305 3.54 18.67 -18.78
N GLN A 306 3.85 17.37 -18.86
CA GLN A 306 5.22 16.89 -18.69
C GLN A 306 6.13 17.43 -19.78
N ILE A 307 5.71 17.38 -21.05
CA ILE A 307 6.52 17.85 -22.19
C ILE A 307 6.72 19.37 -22.12
N GLU A 308 5.70 20.14 -21.73
CA GLU A 308 5.77 21.59 -21.57
C GLU A 308 6.77 22.00 -20.47
N ASN A 309 6.77 21.28 -19.35
CA ASN A 309 7.45 21.73 -18.13
C ASN A 309 8.78 21.02 -17.85
N ARG A 310 9.14 19.95 -18.56
CA ARG A 310 10.38 19.16 -18.35
C ARG A 310 11.69 19.93 -18.47
N HIS A 311 11.66 21.17 -18.94
CA HIS A 311 12.83 22.05 -19.04
C HIS A 311 12.65 23.40 -18.33
N ARG A 312 11.56 23.59 -17.57
CA ARG A 312 11.22 24.83 -16.87
C ARG A 312 11.49 24.70 -15.38
N ASN A 313 12.49 25.42 -14.87
CA ASN A 313 12.91 25.31 -13.47
C ASN A 313 11.80 25.76 -12.51
N GLU A 314 11.10 26.84 -12.86
CA GLU A 314 10.02 27.44 -12.09
C GLU A 314 8.77 26.55 -11.99
N GLN A 315 8.62 25.57 -12.88
CA GLN A 315 7.51 24.61 -12.90
C GLN A 315 7.89 23.22 -12.38
N ARG A 316 9.03 23.09 -11.69
CA ARG A 316 9.53 21.80 -11.17
C ARG A 316 8.49 21.07 -10.31
N GLU A 317 7.83 21.75 -9.39
CA GLU A 317 6.89 21.12 -8.46
C GLU A 317 5.61 20.65 -9.17
N LEU A 318 5.12 21.45 -10.13
CA LEU A 318 4.00 21.06 -10.98
C LEU A 318 4.38 19.84 -11.82
N LEU A 319 5.58 19.82 -12.40
CA LEU A 319 6.09 18.70 -13.17
C LEU A 319 6.12 17.40 -12.34
N LEU A 320 6.69 17.43 -11.13
CA LEU A 320 6.73 16.26 -10.24
C LEU A 320 5.34 15.80 -9.80
N THR A 321 4.43 16.73 -9.54
CA THR A 321 3.03 16.43 -9.19
C THR A 321 2.32 15.72 -10.35
N VAL A 322 2.51 16.20 -11.59
CA VAL A 322 1.92 15.59 -12.78
C VAL A 322 2.51 14.21 -13.06
N THR A 323 3.83 14.02 -12.86
CA THR A 323 4.46 12.71 -13.09
C THR A 323 4.01 11.68 -12.07
N GLU A 324 3.90 12.05 -10.80
CA GLU A 324 3.34 11.19 -9.76
C GLU A 324 1.89 10.79 -10.09
N ALA A 325 1.03 11.75 -10.42
CA ALA A 325 -0.35 11.48 -10.83
C ALA A 325 -0.44 10.58 -12.07
N THR A 326 0.42 10.80 -13.06
CA THR A 326 0.47 10.00 -14.29
C THR A 326 0.82 8.55 -13.97
N THR A 327 1.82 8.32 -13.12
CA THR A 327 2.25 6.97 -12.73
C THR A 327 1.18 6.26 -11.92
N LEU A 328 0.65 6.89 -10.87
CA LEU A 328 -0.38 6.32 -10.00
C LEU A 328 -1.66 5.98 -10.76
N LEU A 329 -2.13 6.89 -11.63
CA LEU A 329 -3.30 6.64 -12.45
C LEU A 329 -3.06 5.49 -13.43
N THR A 330 -1.87 5.41 -14.03
CA THR A 330 -1.53 4.33 -14.98
C THR A 330 -1.55 2.96 -14.30
N VAL A 331 -0.90 2.80 -13.15
CA VAL A 331 -0.82 1.50 -12.46
C VAL A 331 -2.07 1.14 -11.66
N GLY A 332 -2.85 2.16 -11.27
CA GLY A 332 -4.10 2.02 -10.53
C GLY A 332 -5.30 1.63 -11.41
N GLU A 333 -5.41 2.19 -12.61
CA GLU A 333 -6.60 2.04 -13.46
C GLU A 333 -6.41 1.10 -14.66
N LEU A 334 -5.22 1.06 -15.29
CA LEU A 334 -5.02 0.25 -16.49
C LEU A 334 -4.60 -1.17 -16.15
N GLN A 335 -5.28 -2.16 -16.75
CA GLN A 335 -4.92 -3.57 -16.56
C GLN A 335 -3.67 -3.91 -17.38
N PRO A 336 -2.92 -4.97 -17.01
CA PRO A 336 -1.75 -5.41 -17.78
C PRO A 336 -2.04 -5.70 -19.25
N PHE A 337 -3.26 -6.13 -19.57
CA PHE A 337 -3.73 -6.32 -20.94
C PHE A 337 -3.85 -4.99 -21.70
N ASP A 338 -4.35 -3.93 -21.06
CA ASP A 338 -4.52 -2.61 -21.67
C ASP A 338 -3.16 -1.96 -21.94
N LEU A 339 -2.24 -2.06 -20.98
CA LEU A 339 -0.86 -1.58 -21.13
C LEU A 339 -0.16 -2.24 -22.33
N LYS A 340 -0.33 -3.56 -22.52
CA LYS A 340 0.21 -4.28 -23.69
C LYS A 340 -0.38 -3.83 -25.02
N ARG A 341 -1.67 -3.44 -25.05
CA ARG A 341 -2.33 -2.95 -26.27
C ARG A 341 -1.97 -1.50 -26.58
N LEU A 342 -1.77 -0.68 -25.56
CA LEU A 342 -1.52 0.76 -25.67
C LEU A 342 -0.02 1.05 -25.48
N TRP A 343 0.79 0.57 -26.42
CA TRP A 343 2.26 0.62 -26.35
C TRP A 343 2.85 2.02 -26.13
N PHE A 344 2.14 3.09 -26.51
CA PHE A 344 2.57 4.47 -26.28
C PHE A 344 2.39 4.92 -24.82
N VAL A 345 1.41 4.36 -24.09
CA VAL A 345 1.22 4.62 -22.65
C VAL A 345 2.39 4.07 -21.84
N HIS A 346 2.99 2.95 -22.27
CA HIS A 346 4.26 2.48 -21.69
C HIS A 346 5.38 3.52 -21.84
N GLY A 347 5.44 4.23 -22.97
CA GLY A 347 6.40 5.31 -23.18
C GLY A 347 6.18 6.47 -22.21
N TRP A 348 4.92 6.88 -22.02
CA TRP A 348 4.56 7.95 -21.08
C TRP A 348 4.82 7.58 -19.63
N LEU A 349 4.52 6.35 -19.23
CA LEU A 349 4.82 5.83 -17.90
C LEU A 349 6.32 5.87 -17.62
N ARG A 350 7.14 5.36 -18.55
CA ARG A 350 8.61 5.39 -18.41
C ARG A 350 9.15 6.81 -18.39
N HIS A 351 8.57 7.71 -19.18
CA HIS A 351 8.92 9.12 -19.16
C HIS A 351 8.62 9.76 -17.79
N ALA A 352 7.43 9.51 -17.23
CA ALA A 352 7.02 10.02 -15.94
C ALA A 352 7.93 9.53 -14.81
N VAL A 353 8.18 8.22 -14.75
CA VAL A 353 9.09 7.60 -13.77
C VAL A 353 10.52 8.12 -13.97
N GLY A 354 10.96 8.27 -15.22
CA GLY A 354 12.28 8.79 -15.55
C GLY A 354 12.46 10.22 -15.07
N ILE A 355 11.45 11.08 -15.25
CA ILE A 355 11.45 12.44 -14.69
C ILE A 355 11.49 12.40 -13.16
N GLN A 356 10.67 11.56 -12.51
CA GLN A 356 10.65 11.46 -11.05
C GLN A 356 12.02 11.07 -10.50
N LEU A 357 12.68 10.08 -11.12
CA LEU A 357 14.01 9.61 -10.72
C LEU A 357 15.11 10.63 -11.02
N HIS A 358 15.04 11.36 -12.14
CA HIS A 358 16.11 12.27 -12.58
C HIS A 358 16.00 13.67 -11.97
N ILE A 359 14.79 14.19 -11.79
CA ILE A 359 14.51 15.56 -11.31
C ILE A 359 14.14 15.56 -9.81
N GLY A 360 13.39 14.56 -9.37
CA GLY A 360 12.94 14.41 -7.99
C GLY A 360 13.80 13.47 -7.13
N GLY A 361 14.66 12.66 -7.76
CA GLY A 361 15.26 11.50 -7.13
C GLY A 361 16.47 11.77 -6.24
N PRO A 362 17.27 10.73 -5.93
CA PRO A 362 18.31 10.78 -4.88
C PRO A 362 19.30 11.94 -5.02
N ASP A 363 19.60 12.31 -6.25
CA ASP A 363 20.41 13.47 -6.58
C ASP A 363 19.63 14.30 -7.60
N PRO A 364 18.81 15.24 -7.14
CA PRO A 364 17.88 15.99 -7.97
C PRO A 364 18.64 16.85 -8.97
N LEU A 365 18.00 17.10 -10.11
CA LEU A 365 18.50 18.05 -11.09
C LEU A 365 17.46 19.11 -11.38
N GLU A 366 17.94 20.29 -11.75
CA GLU A 366 17.08 21.30 -12.32
C GLU A 366 16.54 20.82 -13.69
N PRO A 367 15.24 21.02 -13.98
CA PRO A 367 14.65 20.62 -15.26
C PRO A 367 15.42 21.12 -16.50
N SER A 368 15.95 22.35 -16.45
CA SER A 368 16.69 22.96 -17.57
C SER A 368 17.99 22.25 -17.93
N VAL A 369 18.65 21.59 -16.96
CA VAL A 369 19.93 20.89 -17.17
C VAL A 369 19.77 19.39 -17.40
N ALA A 370 18.61 18.82 -17.05
CA ALA A 370 18.34 17.38 -17.05
C ALA A 370 18.70 16.67 -18.37
N ARG A 371 18.41 17.29 -19.53
CA ARG A 371 18.64 16.70 -20.87
C ARG A 371 20.12 16.52 -21.21
N ARG A 372 21.00 17.37 -20.68
CA ARG A 372 22.44 17.39 -21.01
C ARG A 372 23.30 16.80 -19.89
N HIS A 373 22.68 16.29 -18.85
CA HIS A 373 23.37 15.73 -17.71
C HIS A 373 24.01 14.39 -18.05
N ASP A 374 25.20 14.12 -17.52
CA ASP A 374 26.01 12.95 -17.88
C ASP A 374 25.32 11.61 -17.56
N ARG A 375 24.39 11.60 -16.59
CA ARG A 375 23.58 10.43 -16.19
C ARG A 375 22.65 9.89 -17.28
N VAL A 376 22.29 10.72 -18.25
CA VAL A 376 21.40 10.34 -19.35
C VAL A 376 22.13 10.40 -20.69
N ARG A 377 23.47 10.37 -20.70
CA ARG A 377 24.25 10.18 -21.93
C ARG A 377 24.15 8.75 -22.42
N ASP A 378 24.15 8.60 -23.74
CA ASP A 378 24.18 7.30 -24.37
C ASP A 378 25.57 6.65 -24.14
N PRO A 379 25.65 5.48 -23.50
CA PRO A 379 26.92 4.80 -23.25
C PRO A 379 27.65 4.35 -24.53
N HIS A 380 26.98 4.40 -25.68
CA HIS A 380 27.56 4.06 -26.98
C HIS A 380 27.91 5.31 -27.83
N ASP A 381 27.49 6.50 -27.41
CA ASP A 381 27.81 7.78 -28.09
C ASP A 381 27.77 8.96 -27.11
N ASP A 382 28.94 9.41 -26.68
CA ASP A 382 29.12 10.54 -25.74
C ASP A 382 28.52 11.87 -26.21
N ARG A 383 28.16 11.99 -27.51
CA ARG A 383 27.54 13.17 -28.11
C ARG A 383 26.01 13.12 -28.09
N ARG A 384 25.41 12.00 -27.68
CA ARG A 384 23.95 11.79 -27.66
C ARG A 384 23.44 11.59 -26.24
N SER A 385 22.25 12.15 -25.98
CA SER A 385 21.49 11.85 -24.77
C SER A 385 20.45 10.78 -25.08
N ILE A 386 20.24 9.89 -24.12
CA ILE A 386 19.19 8.88 -24.13
C ILE A 386 17.82 9.58 -24.14
N HIS A 387 16.87 8.99 -24.87
CA HIS A 387 15.50 9.48 -24.93
C HIS A 387 14.84 9.45 -23.55
N ALA A 388 13.96 10.41 -23.26
CA ALA A 388 13.41 10.60 -21.93
C ALA A 388 12.54 9.41 -21.46
N GLU A 389 11.93 8.69 -22.42
CA GLU A 389 11.18 7.44 -22.23
C GLU A 389 12.07 6.25 -21.83
N GLN A 390 13.40 6.39 -21.90
CA GLN A 390 14.38 5.37 -21.52
C GLN A 390 15.14 5.76 -20.23
N TRP A 391 14.92 6.96 -19.69
CA TRP A 391 15.61 7.41 -18.48
C TRP A 391 15.32 6.51 -17.29
N ALA A 392 14.07 6.06 -17.10
CA ALA A 392 13.70 5.22 -15.96
C ALA A 392 14.55 3.95 -15.87
N THR A 393 14.52 3.12 -16.92
CA THR A 393 15.28 1.85 -16.94
C THR A 393 16.78 2.09 -16.95
N HIS A 394 17.26 3.14 -17.64
CA HIS A 394 18.68 3.47 -17.65
C HIS A 394 19.20 3.85 -16.26
N LEU A 395 18.53 4.77 -15.56
CA LEU A 395 18.90 5.21 -14.22
C LEU A 395 18.79 4.08 -13.21
N LEU A 396 17.70 3.30 -13.25
CA LEU A 396 17.51 2.15 -12.37
C LEU A 396 18.61 1.11 -12.58
N ASN A 397 18.98 0.79 -13.81
CA ASN A 397 20.08 -0.14 -14.10
C ASN A 397 21.44 0.39 -13.61
N GLN A 398 21.72 1.68 -13.84
CA GLN A 398 22.95 2.30 -13.35
C GLN A 398 23.05 2.31 -11.82
N TRP A 399 21.92 2.34 -11.13
CA TRP A 399 21.87 2.42 -9.67
C TRP A 399 21.80 1.06 -8.98
N VAL A 400 21.65 -0.05 -9.72
CA VAL A 400 21.77 -1.40 -9.13
C VAL A 400 23.13 -1.57 -8.45
N ASP A 401 24.21 -1.09 -9.06
CA ASP A 401 25.56 -1.25 -8.52
C ASP A 401 26.01 -0.09 -7.60
N LYS A 402 25.11 0.86 -7.30
CA LYS A 402 25.42 2.05 -6.49
C LYS A 402 24.58 2.07 -5.23
N GLN A 403 25.11 1.40 -4.22
CA GLN A 403 24.46 1.19 -2.91
C GLN A 403 23.81 2.46 -2.37
N GLU A 404 24.55 3.58 -2.41
CA GLU A 404 24.14 4.88 -1.90
C GLU A 404 22.79 5.42 -2.40
N TYR A 405 22.26 4.90 -3.52
CA TYR A 405 20.96 5.32 -4.08
C TYR A 405 19.82 4.34 -3.83
N TRP A 406 20.09 3.12 -3.36
CA TRP A 406 19.10 2.04 -3.29
C TRP A 406 17.84 2.43 -2.52
N ARG A 407 18.00 2.98 -1.33
CA ARG A 407 16.88 3.40 -0.46
C ARG A 407 16.05 4.51 -1.06
N SER A 408 16.70 5.54 -1.60
CA SER A 408 16.02 6.66 -2.22
C SER A 408 15.18 6.21 -3.42
N VAL A 409 15.75 5.34 -4.26
CA VAL A 409 15.07 4.78 -5.42
C VAL A 409 13.91 3.89 -4.99
N ALA A 410 14.12 2.98 -4.04
CA ALA A 410 13.07 2.13 -3.47
C ALA A 410 11.90 2.96 -2.92
N PHE A 411 12.19 4.03 -2.18
CA PHE A 411 11.18 4.94 -1.64
C PHE A 411 10.40 5.69 -2.73
N ILE A 412 11.08 6.17 -3.79
CA ILE A 412 10.42 6.79 -4.93
C ILE A 412 9.51 5.80 -5.64
N LEU A 413 9.96 4.56 -5.85
CA LEU A 413 9.15 3.51 -6.45
C LEU A 413 7.89 3.20 -5.61
N LEU A 414 8.00 3.22 -4.28
CA LEU A 414 6.85 3.08 -3.38
C LEU A 414 5.88 4.26 -3.45
N ILE A 415 6.37 5.50 -3.52
CA ILE A 415 5.51 6.68 -3.75
C ILE A 415 4.75 6.50 -5.08
N LEU A 416 5.47 6.16 -6.14
CA LEU A 416 4.92 5.99 -7.48
C LEU A 416 3.97 4.78 -7.59
N SER A 417 4.03 3.83 -6.65
CA SER A 417 3.10 2.71 -6.55
C SER A 417 1.97 2.93 -5.53
N GLY A 418 1.83 4.16 -5.01
CA GLY A 418 0.80 4.49 -4.02
C GLY A 418 0.95 3.69 -2.73
N TRP A 419 2.17 3.24 -2.42
CA TRP A 419 2.49 2.35 -1.31
C TRP A 419 1.84 0.97 -1.34
N LYS A 420 1.34 0.55 -2.52
CA LYS A 420 0.69 -0.75 -2.70
C LYS A 420 1.62 -1.72 -3.42
N THR A 421 1.73 -2.94 -2.89
CA THR A 421 2.63 -3.99 -3.39
C THR A 421 2.24 -4.47 -4.78
N ASP A 422 0.94 -4.64 -5.04
CA ASP A 422 0.42 -5.03 -6.36
C ASP A 422 0.69 -3.97 -7.43
N GLN A 423 0.56 -2.68 -7.07
CA GLN A 423 0.90 -1.58 -7.97
C GLN A 423 2.40 -1.45 -8.21
N LEU A 424 3.23 -1.76 -7.20
CA LEU A 424 4.69 -1.78 -7.32
C LEU A 424 5.14 -2.85 -8.32
N GLU A 425 4.56 -4.05 -8.24
CA GLU A 425 4.80 -5.13 -9.20
C GLU A 425 4.44 -4.70 -10.62
N ARG A 426 3.23 -4.17 -10.81
CA ARG A 426 2.78 -3.65 -12.13
C ARG A 426 3.70 -2.57 -12.67
N LEU A 427 4.13 -1.63 -11.81
CA LEU A 427 5.07 -0.57 -12.18
C LEU A 427 6.38 -1.17 -12.72
N LEU A 428 6.98 -2.08 -11.95
CA LEU A 428 8.27 -2.71 -12.30
C LEU A 428 8.16 -3.60 -13.55
N GLU A 429 7.06 -4.33 -13.72
CA GLU A 429 6.77 -5.09 -14.96
C GLU A 429 6.65 -4.18 -16.18
N ALA A 430 6.03 -3.01 -16.03
CA ALA A 430 5.89 -2.07 -17.13
C ALA A 430 7.21 -1.38 -17.51
N LEU A 431 8.10 -1.18 -16.54
CA LEU A 431 9.46 -0.68 -16.78
C LEU A 431 10.35 -1.75 -17.44
N TYR A 432 10.29 -3.01 -16.98
CA TYR A 432 11.11 -4.13 -17.43
C TYR A 432 10.30 -5.22 -18.14
N PRO A 433 9.96 -5.06 -19.44
CA PRO A 433 9.27 -6.09 -20.20
C PRO A 433 10.15 -7.33 -20.32
N THR A 434 9.54 -8.51 -20.20
CA THR A 434 10.16 -9.85 -20.14
C THR A 434 11.32 -10.04 -21.13
N SER A 435 12.53 -9.88 -20.63
CA SER A 435 13.82 -10.20 -21.26
C SER A 435 14.74 -10.78 -20.18
N PRO A 436 15.51 -11.86 -20.45
CA PRO A 436 16.31 -12.54 -19.43
C PRO A 436 17.31 -11.63 -18.68
N LEU A 437 17.81 -10.58 -19.34
CA LEU A 437 18.71 -9.57 -18.74
C LEU A 437 17.96 -8.50 -17.92
N ALA A 438 16.69 -8.25 -18.22
CA ALA A 438 15.85 -7.26 -17.53
C ALA A 438 15.31 -7.77 -16.17
N ASN A 439 15.27 -9.09 -15.97
CA ASN A 439 14.71 -9.70 -14.77
C ASN A 439 15.55 -9.41 -13.50
N LYS A 440 16.88 -9.35 -13.59
CA LYS A 440 17.74 -9.14 -12.41
C LYS A 440 17.54 -7.79 -11.74
N ALA A 441 17.53 -6.70 -12.53
CA ALA A 441 17.33 -5.34 -11.99
C ALA A 441 15.89 -5.16 -11.47
N ARG A 442 14.90 -5.73 -12.16
CA ARG A 442 13.50 -5.73 -11.72
C ARG A 442 13.35 -6.39 -10.35
N ASP A 443 13.86 -7.62 -10.21
CA ASP A 443 13.73 -8.40 -8.97
C ASP A 443 14.52 -7.73 -7.83
N PHE A 444 15.68 -7.14 -8.14
CA PHE A 444 16.45 -6.34 -7.20
C PHE A 444 15.63 -5.14 -6.66
N TRP A 445 15.04 -4.32 -7.54
CA TRP A 445 14.28 -3.15 -7.13
C TRP A 445 12.96 -3.51 -6.43
N HIS A 446 12.32 -4.63 -6.82
CA HIS A 446 11.17 -5.17 -6.10
C HIS A 446 11.57 -5.55 -4.67
N GLN A 447 12.65 -6.30 -4.50
CA GLN A 447 13.15 -6.67 -3.18
C GLN A 447 13.51 -5.44 -2.34
N GLN A 448 14.25 -4.46 -2.89
CA GLN A 448 14.62 -3.24 -2.16
C GLN A 448 13.38 -2.42 -1.75
N ALA A 449 12.38 -2.32 -2.62
CA ALA A 449 11.13 -1.63 -2.30
C ALA A 449 10.28 -2.40 -1.28
N MET A 450 10.27 -3.73 -1.30
CA MET A 450 9.59 -4.55 -0.29
C MET A 450 10.29 -4.50 1.07
N ASP A 451 11.63 -4.52 1.09
CA ASP A 451 12.42 -4.31 2.29
C ASP A 451 12.17 -2.92 2.86
N MET A 452 12.11 -1.89 2.00
CA MET A 452 11.73 -0.54 2.39
C MET A 452 10.30 -0.48 2.92
N LEU A 453 9.33 -1.13 2.27
CA LEU A 453 7.93 -1.16 2.70
C LEU A 453 7.77 -1.81 4.08
N ALA A 454 8.55 -2.87 4.36
CA ALA A 454 8.61 -3.51 5.67
C ALA A 454 9.22 -2.57 6.73
N LYS A 455 10.28 -1.83 6.37
CA LYS A 455 10.91 -0.81 7.23
C LYS A 455 10.04 0.44 7.43
N THR A 456 9.24 0.85 6.44
CA THR A 456 8.34 2.01 6.54
C THR A 456 7.06 1.68 7.29
N ARG A 457 6.67 0.40 7.41
CA ARG A 457 5.66 -0.03 8.38
C ARG A 457 6.16 0.03 9.83
N THR A 458 7.42 0.42 10.04
CA THR A 458 8.11 0.49 11.34
C THR A 458 8.86 1.81 11.60
N VAL A 459 8.53 2.90 10.86
CA VAL A 459 9.33 4.15 10.69
C VAL A 459 10.09 4.67 11.94
N ARG A 460 11.40 4.96 11.74
CA ARG A 460 12.33 5.58 12.70
C ARG A 460 13.17 6.72 12.06
N VAL A 461 13.29 7.88 12.73
CA VAL A 461 14.25 9.03 12.70
C VAL A 461 14.49 9.93 11.48
N VAL A 462 14.58 11.24 11.81
CA VAL A 462 15.06 12.37 10.99
C VAL A 462 16.28 13.05 11.63
N LYS A 463 17.28 13.45 10.82
CA LYS A 463 18.40 14.33 11.24
C LYS A 463 17.97 15.80 11.35
N ASN A 464 18.60 16.54 12.27
CA ASN A 464 18.37 17.96 12.50
C ASN A 464 18.51 18.77 11.19
N ALA A 465 17.41 19.39 10.77
CA ALA A 465 17.32 20.24 9.58
C ALA A 465 18.20 21.50 9.62
N TRP A 466 18.70 21.87 10.79
CA TRP A 466 19.37 23.15 11.07
C TRP A 466 20.87 23.00 11.35
N GLU A 467 21.46 21.81 11.13
CA GLU A 467 22.92 21.65 11.21
C GLU A 467 23.63 22.63 10.24
N PRO A 468 24.58 23.46 10.73
CA PRO A 468 25.34 24.34 9.87
C PRO A 468 26.08 23.53 8.80
N GLY A 469 25.71 23.74 7.53
CA GLY A 469 26.25 22.99 6.39
C GLY A 469 25.28 21.99 5.74
N VAL A 470 24.14 21.69 6.38
CA VAL A 470 23.07 20.82 5.82
C VAL A 470 21.94 21.65 5.18
N ALA A 471 21.71 22.87 5.67
CA ALA A 471 20.62 23.75 5.23
C ALA A 471 20.72 24.30 3.79
N THR A 472 21.85 24.13 3.10
CA THR A 472 22.04 24.59 1.72
C THR A 472 21.79 23.52 0.66
N ALA A 473 21.48 22.28 1.04
CA ALA A 473 21.19 21.20 0.12
C ALA A 473 19.71 20.79 0.15
N SER A 474 18.96 21.43 -0.73
CA SER A 474 17.95 20.79 -1.57
C SER A 474 16.58 20.40 -1.00
N SER A 475 15.56 20.88 -1.71
CA SER A 475 14.18 20.40 -1.77
C SER A 475 14.03 19.03 -2.45
N SER A 476 14.90 18.07 -2.12
CA SER A 476 14.92 16.72 -2.71
C SER A 476 14.77 15.60 -1.71
N LEU A 477 14.11 14.54 -2.18
CA LEU A 477 13.99 13.26 -1.51
C LEU A 477 15.29 12.47 -1.68
N SER A 478 16.33 12.79 -0.91
CA SER A 478 17.53 11.96 -0.83
C SER A 478 17.64 11.30 0.54
N MET A 479 17.57 9.97 0.59
CA MET A 479 18.02 9.14 1.71
C MET A 479 19.40 8.56 1.37
N ARG A 480 20.44 8.99 2.10
CA ARG A 480 21.79 8.40 1.98
C ARG A 480 21.94 7.19 2.89
N ASP A 481 22.67 6.18 2.41
CA ASP A 481 22.84 4.85 3.01
C ASP A 481 23.59 4.74 4.35
N ARG A 482 24.16 5.83 4.88
CA ARG A 482 25.11 5.71 6.02
C ARG A 482 24.49 5.47 7.39
N ASP A 483 23.16 5.45 7.52
CA ASP A 483 22.51 5.16 8.80
C ASP A 483 21.44 4.07 8.60
N ASP A 484 21.74 2.83 9.00
CA ASP A 484 20.95 1.63 8.71
C ASP A 484 19.55 1.57 9.35
N ASP A 485 19.22 2.50 10.24
CA ASP A 485 18.00 2.47 11.06
C ASP A 485 17.05 3.66 10.82
N PHE A 486 17.30 4.54 9.84
CA PHE A 486 16.60 5.83 9.74
C PHE A 486 15.91 6.09 8.38
N LEU A 487 14.62 6.48 8.43
CA LEU A 487 13.79 6.98 7.33
C LEU A 487 13.50 8.47 7.56
N GLN A 488 14.04 9.31 6.68
CA GLN A 488 14.01 10.77 6.84
C GLN A 488 12.65 11.36 6.38
N LEU A 489 11.90 12.02 7.29
CA LEU A 489 10.75 12.84 6.90
C LEU A 489 11.21 14.02 6.03
N PRO A 490 10.39 14.50 5.08
CA PRO A 490 10.75 15.66 4.26
C PRO A 490 11.11 16.87 5.13
N ASN A 491 12.28 17.48 4.86
CA ASN A 491 12.80 18.61 5.63
C ASN A 491 11.77 19.76 5.78
N ARG A 492 11.01 20.04 4.73
CA ARG A 492 9.93 21.06 4.73
C ARG A 492 8.79 20.74 5.70
N LEU A 493 8.48 19.45 5.90
CA LEU A 493 7.42 19.01 6.79
C LEU A 493 7.75 19.37 8.23
N LEU A 494 8.93 18.92 8.69
CA LEU A 494 9.44 19.23 10.01
C LEU A 494 9.70 20.72 10.17
N GLN A 495 10.30 21.40 9.19
CA GLN A 495 10.55 22.84 9.29
C GLN A 495 9.26 23.66 9.37
N GLY A 496 8.24 23.36 8.56
CA GLY A 496 6.96 24.08 8.61
C GLY A 496 6.25 23.86 9.93
N VAL A 497 6.15 22.61 10.36
CA VAL A 497 5.51 22.23 11.62
C VAL A 497 6.23 22.82 12.83
N VAL A 498 7.57 22.72 12.89
CA VAL A 498 8.37 23.26 13.99
C VAL A 498 8.34 24.80 13.99
N ALA A 499 8.38 25.45 12.82
CA ALA A 499 8.31 26.90 12.72
C ALA A 499 6.97 27.47 13.22
N GLU A 500 5.87 26.75 13.03
CA GLU A 500 4.56 27.16 13.54
C GLU A 500 4.38 26.92 15.03
N LEU A 501 4.97 25.83 15.55
CA LEU A 501 4.96 25.52 16.97
C LEU A 501 5.84 26.49 17.79
N ALA A 502 6.82 27.13 17.15
CA ALA A 502 7.69 28.11 17.80
C ALA A 502 6.91 29.37 18.21
N PRO A 503 7.02 29.82 19.48
CA PRO A 503 6.61 31.16 19.86
C PRO A 503 7.31 32.17 18.95
N ARG A 504 6.60 33.20 18.47
CA ARG A 504 7.09 34.20 17.51
C ARG A 504 8.22 35.09 18.08
N SER A 505 9.38 34.51 18.35
CA SER A 505 10.69 35.15 18.50
C SER A 505 11.69 34.12 19.02
N HIS A 506 12.34 33.35 18.13
CA HIS A 506 13.48 32.42 18.38
C HIS A 506 13.07 30.93 18.33
N GLY A 507 13.54 30.22 17.30
CA GLY A 507 13.03 28.90 16.89
C GLY A 507 13.57 27.72 17.71
N THR A 508 12.77 26.65 17.73
CA THR A 508 13.05 25.36 18.37
C THR A 508 14.05 24.54 17.54
N VAL A 509 15.14 24.08 18.17
CA VAL A 509 16.13 23.16 17.60
C VAL A 509 15.71 21.73 17.90
N VAL A 510 15.36 20.95 16.87
CA VAL A 510 15.09 19.52 17.03
C VAL A 510 16.43 18.79 17.20
N GLN A 511 16.75 18.41 18.44
CA GLN A 511 17.88 17.54 18.75
C GLN A 511 17.37 16.10 18.87
N GLY A 512 17.37 15.36 17.76
CA GLY A 512 16.68 14.06 17.69
C GLY A 512 17.60 12.85 17.86
N ALA A 513 17.56 12.21 19.03
CA ALA A 513 17.59 10.75 19.10
C ALA A 513 16.14 10.26 19.16
N LEU A 514 15.81 9.17 18.44
CA LEU A 514 14.53 8.49 18.66
C LEU A 514 14.44 8.00 20.10
N PHE A 515 13.24 7.98 20.65
CA PHE A 515 12.92 6.95 21.62
C PHE A 515 12.90 5.59 20.91
N ALA A 516 14.04 4.88 20.89
CA ALA A 516 14.26 3.60 20.19
C ALA A 516 13.24 2.50 20.55
N ASP A 517 12.44 2.74 21.56
CA ASP A 517 11.47 1.89 22.22
C ASP A 517 10.01 2.37 22.09
N ARG A 518 9.71 3.47 21.38
CA ARG A 518 8.32 3.87 21.03
C ARG A 518 7.95 3.53 19.57
N PRO A 519 6.71 3.10 19.30
CA PRO A 519 6.21 2.85 17.94
C PRO A 519 5.81 4.13 17.19
N VAL A 520 5.48 5.22 17.90
CA VAL A 520 5.07 6.51 17.31
C VAL A 520 6.28 7.45 17.21
N PRO A 521 6.52 8.12 16.06
CA PRO A 521 7.61 9.08 15.91
C PRO A 521 7.52 10.20 16.96
N THR A 522 8.44 10.16 17.92
CA THR A 522 8.50 11.06 19.07
C THR A 522 9.91 11.62 19.18
N PHE A 523 10.05 12.94 19.25
CA PHE A 523 11.34 13.63 19.19
C PHE A 523 11.52 14.58 20.39
N LEU A 524 12.77 14.81 20.78
CA LEU A 524 13.12 15.91 21.68
C LEU A 524 13.37 17.19 20.89
N ALA A 525 12.84 18.30 21.38
CA ALA A 525 12.89 19.61 20.73
C ALA A 525 13.31 20.68 21.74
N SER A 526 14.51 21.24 21.58
CA SER A 526 15.07 22.28 22.47
C SER A 526 14.61 23.67 22.02
N ASP A 527 14.22 24.54 22.95
CA ASP A 527 14.08 25.98 22.71
C ASP A 527 15.36 26.67 23.21
N ASN A 528 15.94 27.59 22.41
CA ASN A 528 17.23 28.24 22.71
C ASN A 528 17.27 29.00 24.06
N PHE A 529 16.12 29.17 24.73
CA PHE A 529 16.00 29.81 26.03
C PHE A 529 15.15 29.01 27.05
N GLY A 530 14.84 27.73 26.79
CA GLY A 530 13.81 27.02 27.54
C GLY A 530 13.98 25.48 27.65
N PRO A 531 13.11 24.83 28.43
CA PRO A 531 13.16 23.39 28.65
C PRO A 531 12.80 22.59 27.37
N VAL A 532 13.45 21.45 27.16
CA VAL A 532 13.27 20.60 25.95
C VAL A 532 11.87 19.97 25.95
N GLY A 533 11.10 20.13 24.87
CA GLY A 533 9.79 19.50 24.71
C GLY A 533 9.80 18.20 23.91
N ILE A 534 8.71 17.46 23.98
CA ILE A 534 8.42 16.27 23.18
C ILE A 534 7.56 16.67 22.00
N LEU A 535 8.11 16.53 20.80
CA LEU A 535 7.38 16.71 19.54
C LEU A 535 6.85 15.37 19.06
N LYS A 536 5.52 15.25 18.93
CA LYS A 536 4.81 14.11 18.34
C LYS A 536 4.13 14.58 17.04
N ILE A 537 4.19 13.76 15.99
CA ILE A 537 3.47 13.99 14.72
C ILE A 537 2.48 12.83 14.54
N ASP A 538 1.20 13.14 14.42
CA ASP A 538 0.12 12.14 14.37
C ASP A 538 -1.07 12.67 13.54
N GLU A 539 -2.12 11.87 13.38
CA GLU A 539 -3.37 12.30 12.75
C GLU A 539 -3.93 13.56 13.44
N ALA A 540 -4.37 14.54 12.64
CA ALA A 540 -4.83 15.84 13.14
C ALA A 540 -5.95 15.71 14.18
N GLY A 541 -6.86 14.75 14.00
CA GLY A 541 -7.92 14.47 14.98
C GLY A 541 -7.39 13.97 16.33
N LYS A 542 -6.35 13.13 16.33
CA LYS A 542 -5.69 12.64 17.55
C LYS A 542 -4.95 13.76 18.27
N VAL A 543 -4.20 14.55 17.52
CA VAL A 543 -3.48 15.74 18.03
C VAL A 543 -4.42 16.72 18.72
N GLN A 544 -5.58 16.99 18.12
CA GLN A 544 -6.55 17.90 18.70
C GLN A 544 -7.15 17.35 20.01
N ARG A 545 -7.49 16.06 20.06
CA ARG A 545 -7.96 15.41 21.29
C ARG A 545 -6.91 15.42 22.39
N GLU A 546 -5.66 15.11 22.04
CA GLU A 546 -4.54 15.16 23.00
C GLU A 546 -4.36 16.56 23.58
N LYS A 547 -4.49 17.61 22.76
CA LYS A 547 -4.44 18.99 23.23
C LYS A 547 -5.58 19.34 24.18
N GLU A 548 -6.81 18.99 23.82
CA GLU A 548 -8.00 19.25 24.65
C GLU A 548 -7.88 18.55 26.00
N ASN A 549 -7.50 17.27 25.99
CA ASN A 549 -7.34 16.50 27.22
C ASN A 549 -6.13 16.95 28.05
N PHE A 550 -5.04 17.41 27.40
CA PHE A 550 -3.93 18.02 28.11
C PHE A 550 -4.37 19.30 28.84
N ASP A 551 -5.12 20.18 28.17
CA ASP A 551 -5.60 21.42 28.76
C ASP A 551 -6.57 21.18 29.92
N GLU A 552 -7.42 20.15 29.82
CA GLU A 552 -8.38 19.81 30.86
C GLU A 552 -7.75 19.07 32.05
N PHE A 553 -6.88 18.09 31.78
CA PHE A 553 -6.40 17.14 32.80
C PHE A 553 -4.89 17.16 33.04
N GLY A 554 -4.09 17.49 32.02
CA GLY A 554 -2.63 17.51 32.11
C GLY A 554 -2.11 18.50 33.16
N GLU A 555 -2.78 19.64 33.34
CA GLU A 555 -2.41 20.63 34.37
C GLU A 555 -2.65 20.16 35.81
N LEU A 556 -3.49 19.13 36.00
CA LEU A 556 -3.79 18.54 37.32
C LEU A 556 -2.69 17.58 37.81
N LEU A 557 -1.73 17.22 36.97
CA LEU A 557 -0.58 16.40 37.38
C LEU A 557 0.24 17.09 38.47
N HIS A 558 0.99 16.30 39.25
CA HIS A 558 1.88 16.87 40.26
C HIS A 558 2.87 17.87 39.61
N PRO A 559 3.11 19.05 40.21
CA PRO A 559 3.87 20.13 39.56
C PRO A 559 5.28 19.75 39.07
N TYR A 560 5.90 18.76 39.69
CA TYR A 560 7.21 18.24 39.30
C TYR A 560 7.18 17.37 38.03
N TYR A 561 6.06 16.70 37.76
CA TYR A 561 5.89 15.72 36.67
C TYR A 561 5.00 16.25 35.54
N ARG A 562 4.32 17.38 35.76
CA ARG A 562 3.47 18.01 34.75
C ARG A 562 4.29 18.64 33.64
N SER A 563 3.80 18.54 32.42
CA SER A 563 4.34 19.34 31.33
C SER A 563 3.98 20.82 31.56
N SER A 564 4.86 21.72 31.12
CA SER A 564 4.69 23.17 31.28
C SER A 564 3.74 23.78 30.26
N LYS A 565 3.62 23.16 29.08
CA LYS A 565 2.80 23.66 27.97
C LYS A 565 2.61 22.56 26.93
N CYS A 566 1.43 22.51 26.32
CA CYS A 566 1.17 21.73 25.11
C CYS A 566 0.78 22.70 23.98
N VAL A 567 1.36 22.54 22.79
CA VAL A 567 1.15 23.42 21.63
C VAL A 567 0.89 22.57 20.39
N VAL A 568 -0.10 22.94 19.59
CA VAL A 568 -0.46 22.28 18.33
C VAL A 568 -0.04 23.15 17.15
N GLY A 569 0.55 22.54 16.12
CA GLY A 569 0.96 23.24 14.90
C GLY A 569 -0.25 23.67 14.09
N THR A 570 -0.18 24.78 13.35
CA THR A 570 -1.34 25.30 12.61
C THR A 570 -1.54 24.67 11.22
N THR A 571 -0.52 24.00 10.70
CA THR A 571 -0.50 23.33 9.40
C THR A 571 -0.86 21.85 9.57
N THR A 572 -1.73 21.38 8.68
CA THR A 572 -2.00 19.96 8.47
C THR A 572 -1.42 19.51 7.13
N ILE A 573 -0.89 18.31 7.08
CA ILE A 573 -0.29 17.75 5.87
C ILE A 573 -1.03 16.48 5.45
N PRO A 574 -1.57 16.40 4.23
CA PRO A 574 -2.21 15.20 3.73
C PRO A 574 -1.16 14.13 3.41
N ASN A 575 -1.38 12.91 3.87
CA ASN A 575 -0.65 11.73 3.45
C ASN A 575 -1.07 11.37 2.03
N SER A 576 -0.09 11.27 1.13
CA SER A 576 -0.32 11.02 -0.29
C SER A 576 -0.93 9.64 -0.58
N SER A 577 -0.80 8.66 0.32
CA SER A 577 -1.30 7.29 0.10
C SER A 577 -2.77 7.09 0.50
N ASN A 578 -3.25 7.78 1.54
CA ASN A 578 -4.58 7.56 2.10
C ASN A 578 -5.39 8.87 2.30
N GLY A 579 -4.81 10.04 2.05
CA GLY A 579 -5.45 11.34 2.23
C GLY A 579 -5.62 11.78 3.69
N GLU A 580 -5.18 10.98 4.67
CA GLU A 580 -5.25 11.34 6.09
C GLU A 580 -4.39 12.56 6.38
N ARG A 581 -4.88 13.43 7.27
CA ARG A 581 -4.17 14.67 7.61
C ARG A 581 -3.37 14.47 8.88
N TYR A 582 -2.09 14.77 8.79
CA TYR A 582 -1.17 14.75 9.94
C TYR A 582 -0.92 16.17 10.45
N GLN A 583 -0.74 16.30 11.74
CA GLN A 583 -0.44 17.53 12.47
C GLN A 583 0.58 17.20 13.55
N ALA A 584 1.24 18.21 14.11
CA ALA A 584 2.13 17.97 15.24
C ALA A 584 1.70 18.68 16.50
N ILE A 585 2.17 18.12 17.59
CA ILE A 585 1.96 18.58 18.94
C ILE A 585 3.30 18.57 19.69
N LEU A 586 3.59 19.67 20.37
CA LEU A 586 4.77 19.85 21.21
C LEU A 586 4.34 19.96 22.67
N THR A 587 4.73 18.98 23.47
CA THR A 587 4.44 18.93 24.92
C THR A 587 5.74 19.19 25.68
N SER A 588 5.82 20.31 26.39
CA SER A 588 7.07 20.86 26.96
C SER A 588 7.35 20.31 28.35
N TYR A 589 8.48 19.63 28.55
CA TYR A 589 8.91 19.09 29.84
C TYR A 589 10.23 19.69 30.27
N VAL A 590 10.51 19.75 31.57
CA VAL A 590 11.81 20.22 32.07
C VAL A 590 12.84 19.10 31.93
N PHE A 591 13.36 18.88 30.71
CA PHE A 591 14.59 18.11 30.52
C PHE A 591 15.81 19.04 30.46
N ARG A 592 16.95 18.52 30.87
CA ARG A 592 18.26 19.12 30.63
C ARG A 592 18.75 18.71 29.24
N GLU A 593 19.54 19.55 28.57
CA GLU A 593 20.12 19.20 27.27
C GLU A 593 20.99 17.92 27.31
N SER A 594 21.52 17.56 28.48
CA SER A 594 22.28 16.32 28.69
C SER A 594 21.42 15.08 28.92
N ASP A 595 20.12 15.24 29.13
CA ASP A 595 19.23 14.15 29.47
C ASP A 595 19.01 13.23 28.26
N LYS A 596 19.01 11.92 28.53
CA LYS A 596 18.76 10.88 27.53
C LYS A 596 17.56 10.06 27.97
N PRO A 597 16.34 10.62 27.86
CA PRO A 597 15.14 9.94 28.34
C PRO A 597 14.95 8.62 27.56
N THR A 598 14.58 7.57 28.29
CA THR A 598 14.18 6.26 27.76
C THR A 598 12.75 6.00 28.21
N THR A 599 11.99 5.14 27.54
CA THR A 599 10.69 4.75 28.11
C THR A 599 10.88 3.91 29.38
N LEU A 600 9.87 3.84 30.25
CA LEU A 600 9.88 2.97 31.43
C LEU A 600 10.13 1.51 31.02
N ARG A 601 9.56 1.07 29.88
CA ARG A 601 9.88 -0.24 29.28
C ARG A 601 11.38 -0.36 29.01
N GLY A 602 11.97 0.60 28.30
CA GLY A 602 13.40 0.60 27.99
C GLY A 602 14.28 0.65 29.23
N TRP A 603 13.87 1.37 30.27
CA TRP A 603 14.54 1.41 31.57
C TRP A 603 14.45 0.06 32.30
N LEU A 604 13.28 -0.59 32.35
CA LEU A 604 13.11 -1.92 32.94
C LEU A 604 14.00 -2.98 32.27
N CYS A 605 14.18 -2.87 30.95
CA CYS A 605 15.07 -3.75 30.19
C CYS A 605 16.56 -3.55 30.50
N LYS A 606 16.99 -2.33 30.84
CA LYS A 606 18.41 -1.97 31.05
C LYS A 606 18.85 -1.96 32.52
N SER A 607 17.94 -1.61 33.43
CA SER A 607 18.20 -1.34 34.85
C SER A 607 18.91 -2.49 35.57
N GLY A 608 18.65 -3.73 35.16
CA GLY A 608 19.31 -4.90 35.71
C GLY A 608 20.83 -4.98 35.62
N ASP A 609 21.37 -4.54 34.48
CA ASP A 609 22.81 -4.58 34.27
C ASP A 609 23.53 -3.39 34.95
N LEU A 610 22.77 -2.36 35.35
CA LEU A 610 23.25 -1.08 35.86
C LEU A 610 23.21 -1.03 37.40
N ILE A 611 22.13 -1.51 38.03
CA ILE A 611 21.99 -1.54 39.49
C ILE A 611 23.02 -2.49 40.13
N VAL A 612 23.31 -3.61 39.45
CA VAL A 612 24.33 -4.62 39.84
C VAL A 612 25.76 -4.06 39.80
N LYS A 613 26.08 -3.18 38.83
CA LYS A 613 27.41 -2.54 38.75
C LYS A 613 27.63 -1.49 39.83
N ALA A 614 26.58 -0.77 40.23
CA ALA A 614 26.67 0.30 41.23
C ALA A 614 26.75 -0.20 42.68
N ALA A 615 26.29 -1.44 42.97
CA ALA A 615 26.20 -1.95 44.35
C ALA A 615 27.50 -2.58 44.90
N GLY A 616 28.51 -2.86 44.07
CA GLY A 616 29.74 -3.54 44.53
C GLY A 616 29.49 -4.88 45.26
N ALA A 617 28.33 -5.51 45.04
CA ALA A 617 27.84 -6.59 45.89
C ALA A 617 28.39 -7.95 45.45
N ASP A 618 29.40 -8.44 46.17
CA ASP A 618 30.03 -9.75 45.97
C ASP A 618 29.17 -10.94 46.48
N LYS A 619 27.96 -10.72 47.02
CA LYS A 619 27.09 -11.79 47.54
C LYS A 619 25.74 -11.85 46.82
N GLN A 620 25.41 -13.04 46.32
CA GLN A 620 24.25 -13.31 45.48
C GLN A 620 22.89 -13.16 46.19
N SER A 621 22.85 -13.26 47.53
CA SER A 621 21.63 -13.15 48.34
C SER A 621 21.17 -11.70 48.58
N ASP A 622 22.08 -10.73 48.67
CA ASP A 622 21.74 -9.30 48.86
C ASP A 622 21.38 -8.61 47.53
N ARG A 623 21.64 -9.26 46.38
CA ARG A 623 21.40 -8.71 45.04
C ARG A 623 19.91 -8.61 44.68
N GLY A 624 19.09 -9.56 45.10
CA GLY A 624 17.66 -9.60 44.72
C GLY A 624 16.81 -8.54 45.43
N HIS A 625 17.09 -8.25 46.70
CA HIS A 625 16.25 -7.34 47.48
C HIS A 625 16.43 -5.85 47.14
N ALA A 626 17.64 -5.42 46.75
CA ALA A 626 17.88 -4.03 46.36
C ALA A 626 17.23 -3.66 45.02
N ASP A 627 17.23 -4.58 44.05
CA ASP A 627 16.52 -4.40 42.77
C ASP A 627 15.00 -4.30 43.00
N ASP A 628 14.45 -5.16 43.86
CA ASP A 628 13.02 -5.16 44.18
C ASP A 628 12.55 -3.85 44.84
N GLU A 629 13.37 -3.27 45.72
CA GLU A 629 13.08 -1.99 46.39
C GLU A 629 13.02 -0.84 45.38
N VAL A 630 14.02 -0.73 44.49
CA VAL A 630 14.05 0.30 43.45
C VAL A 630 12.83 0.21 42.52
N LEU A 631 12.44 -0.99 42.11
CA LEU A 631 11.27 -1.20 41.25
C LEU A 631 9.98 -0.77 41.96
N ARG A 632 9.84 -1.10 43.25
CA ARG A 632 8.69 -0.68 44.06
C ARG A 632 8.65 0.83 44.20
N ASP A 633 9.79 1.48 44.39
CA ASP A 633 9.89 2.94 44.52
C ASP A 633 9.52 3.65 43.23
N VAL A 634 9.93 3.13 42.07
CA VAL A 634 9.53 3.67 40.77
C VAL A 634 8.02 3.55 40.56
N MET A 635 7.39 2.41 40.89
CA MET A 635 5.92 2.28 40.82
C MET A 635 5.20 3.24 41.78
N GLN A 636 5.73 3.43 42.99
CA GLN A 636 5.20 4.44 43.93
C GLN A 636 5.35 5.85 43.38
N GLU A 637 6.47 6.16 42.74
CA GLU A 637 6.69 7.47 42.14
C GLU A 637 5.67 7.76 41.04
N VAL A 638 5.40 6.81 40.15
CA VAL A 638 4.36 6.96 39.12
C VAL A 638 3.00 7.24 39.75
N PHE A 639 2.50 6.35 40.62
CA PHE A 639 1.10 6.43 41.05
C PHE A 639 0.86 7.36 42.23
N LEU A 640 1.75 7.40 43.22
CA LEU A 640 1.56 8.17 44.44
C LEU A 640 2.15 9.58 44.36
N LYS A 641 3.18 9.81 43.53
CA LYS A 641 3.74 11.15 43.32
C LYS A 641 3.22 11.80 42.04
N ALA A 642 3.47 11.21 40.87
CA ALA A 642 3.14 11.84 39.59
C ALA A 642 1.63 11.92 39.36
N LEU A 643 0.95 10.78 39.47
CA LEU A 643 -0.51 10.64 39.34
C LEU A 643 -1.27 10.83 40.65
N GLY A 644 -0.57 11.05 41.78
CA GLY A 644 -1.18 11.20 43.10
C GLY A 644 -2.32 12.23 43.12
N PRO A 645 -2.15 13.43 42.53
CA PRO A 645 -3.24 14.40 42.41
C PRO A 645 -4.47 13.88 41.64
N TRP A 646 -4.26 13.10 40.58
CA TRP A 646 -5.35 12.49 39.82
C TRP A 646 -6.13 11.49 40.66
N LEU A 647 -5.42 10.60 41.38
CA LEU A 647 -6.02 9.62 42.30
C LEU A 647 -6.72 10.28 43.50
N SER A 648 -6.16 11.38 44.03
CA SER A 648 -6.72 12.09 45.20
C SER A 648 -8.09 12.73 44.94
N ASN A 649 -8.41 12.97 43.67
CA ASN A 649 -9.70 13.50 43.23
C ASN A 649 -10.71 12.40 42.87
N ALA A 650 -10.49 11.18 43.36
CA ALA A 650 -11.42 10.08 43.15
C ALA A 650 -12.80 10.44 43.70
N SER A 651 -13.82 10.27 42.86
CA SER A 651 -15.21 10.52 43.17
C SER A 651 -16.05 9.31 42.82
N ARG A 652 -17.19 9.14 43.48
CA ARG A 652 -18.08 8.04 43.19
C ARG A 652 -19.06 8.43 42.09
N THR A 653 -19.21 7.57 41.09
CA THR A 653 -20.14 7.75 39.98
C THR A 653 -21.04 6.53 39.90
N ILE A 654 -22.32 6.74 39.56
CA ILE A 654 -23.23 5.64 39.22
C ILE A 654 -23.32 5.61 37.69
N GLY A 655 -23.00 4.46 37.11
CA GLY A 655 -23.02 4.32 35.67
C GLY A 655 -22.86 2.87 35.22
N ASP A 656 -22.67 2.69 33.92
CA ASP A 656 -22.33 1.41 33.33
C ASP A 656 -20.81 1.36 33.08
N LEU A 657 -20.13 0.44 33.75
CA LEU A 657 -18.67 0.29 33.66
C LEU A 657 -18.24 -0.12 32.25
N ARG A 658 -19.12 -0.75 31.46
CA ARG A 658 -18.81 -1.14 30.09
C ARG A 658 -18.51 0.07 29.18
N GLY A 659 -19.07 1.24 29.50
CA GLY A 659 -18.79 2.48 28.76
C GLY A 659 -17.32 2.92 28.85
N GLU A 660 -16.65 2.58 29.95
CA GLU A 660 -15.25 2.92 30.23
C GLU A 660 -14.26 2.12 29.36
N TYR A 661 -14.65 0.92 28.92
CA TYR A 661 -13.77 -0.03 28.25
C TYR A 661 -14.25 -0.30 26.83
N PRO A 662 -13.52 0.16 25.80
CA PRO A 662 -13.92 -0.01 24.40
C PRO A 662 -14.22 -1.46 24.00
N ALA A 663 -13.52 -2.44 24.59
CA ALA A 663 -13.75 -3.86 24.35
C ALA A 663 -15.10 -4.37 24.91
N LEU A 664 -15.58 -3.81 26.02
CA LEU A 664 -16.82 -4.24 26.70
C LEU A 664 -18.04 -3.41 26.28
N ARG A 665 -17.82 -2.30 25.56
CA ARG A 665 -18.83 -1.30 25.26
C ARG A 665 -19.93 -1.83 24.33
N PRO A 666 -21.21 -1.73 24.73
CA PRO A 666 -22.32 -2.08 23.85
C PRO A 666 -22.40 -1.20 22.60
N ALA A 667 -22.78 -1.80 21.47
CA ALA A 667 -22.93 -1.06 20.20
C ALA A 667 -24.01 0.04 20.26
N SER A 668 -25.03 -0.14 21.11
CA SER A 668 -26.15 0.79 21.32
C SER A 668 -25.91 1.81 22.44
N PHE A 669 -24.72 1.84 23.05
CA PHE A 669 -24.45 2.68 24.22
C PHE A 669 -24.51 4.17 23.86
N GLU A 670 -25.47 4.92 24.42
CA GLU A 670 -25.55 6.36 24.26
C GLU A 670 -24.29 7.02 24.84
N ARG A 671 -23.65 7.86 24.03
CA ARG A 671 -22.39 8.54 24.35
C ARG A 671 -22.59 9.51 25.52
N THR A 672 -22.47 9.04 26.76
CA THR A 672 -22.54 9.88 27.96
C THR A 672 -21.26 10.70 28.12
N SER A 673 -21.33 11.79 28.87
CA SER A 673 -20.22 12.74 29.13
C SER A 673 -19.02 12.16 29.88
N TYR A 674 -19.03 10.88 30.23
CA TYR A 674 -18.00 10.21 31.02
C TYR A 674 -17.15 9.22 30.19
N ALA A 675 -17.59 8.86 28.99
CA ALA A 675 -16.85 7.93 28.13
C ALA A 675 -15.73 8.65 27.33
N PRO A 676 -14.57 8.00 27.10
CA PRO A 676 -13.48 8.58 26.31
C PRO A 676 -13.94 8.81 24.87
N GLY A 677 -13.94 10.09 24.46
CA GLY A 677 -14.13 10.58 23.11
C GLY A 677 -15.52 10.31 22.53
N LYS A 678 -16.08 11.31 21.85
CA LYS A 678 -17.31 11.11 21.07
C LYS A 678 -17.15 10.08 19.94
N ASP A 679 -15.96 9.60 19.61
CA ASP A 679 -15.69 8.86 18.37
C ASP A 679 -15.03 7.47 18.54
N ALA A 680 -14.89 6.94 19.77
CA ALA A 680 -14.28 5.63 19.96
C ALA A 680 -15.24 4.48 19.56
N GLU A 681 -14.98 3.85 18.41
CA GLU A 681 -15.64 2.63 17.94
C GLU A 681 -15.40 1.45 18.91
N SER A 682 -16.29 0.46 18.91
CA SER A 682 -16.11 -0.76 19.73
C SER A 682 -14.86 -1.51 19.26
N GLU A 683 -13.92 -1.77 20.18
CA GLU A 683 -12.69 -2.49 19.85
C GLU A 683 -12.95 -3.98 19.52
N LEU A 684 -14.12 -4.50 19.87
CA LEU A 684 -14.49 -5.90 19.68
C LEU A 684 -14.52 -6.29 18.19
N ALA A 685 -14.92 -5.37 17.30
CA ALA A 685 -14.97 -5.61 15.86
C ALA A 685 -13.60 -5.96 15.25
N HIS A 686 -12.51 -5.42 15.82
CA HIS A 686 -11.15 -5.69 15.33
C HIS A 686 -10.73 -7.16 15.50
N PHE A 687 -11.27 -7.88 16.49
CA PHE A 687 -10.97 -9.29 16.69
C PHE A 687 -11.57 -10.19 15.61
N GLN A 688 -12.60 -9.72 14.90
CA GLN A 688 -13.17 -10.44 13.77
C GLN A 688 -12.40 -10.23 12.46
N SER A 689 -11.41 -9.33 12.45
CA SER A 689 -10.61 -9.07 11.25
C SER A 689 -9.75 -10.28 10.86
N GLN A 690 -9.64 -10.51 9.55
CA GLN A 690 -8.81 -11.57 8.97
C GLN A 690 -7.34 -11.46 9.42
N ASP A 691 -6.81 -10.24 9.52
CA ASP A 691 -5.45 -9.95 9.97
C ASP A 691 -5.14 -10.46 11.39
N VAL A 692 -6.12 -10.35 12.29
CA VAL A 692 -6.00 -10.84 13.67
C VAL A 692 -6.14 -12.35 13.70
N ALA A 693 -7.09 -12.92 12.94
CA ALA A 693 -7.28 -14.36 12.84
C ALA A 693 -6.03 -15.09 12.30
N GLU A 694 -5.38 -14.52 11.28
CA GLU A 694 -4.10 -15.01 10.75
C GLU A 694 -2.98 -14.96 11.79
N THR A 695 -2.98 -13.95 12.66
CA THR A 695 -2.00 -13.83 13.75
C THR A 695 -2.09 -15.03 14.71
N PHE A 696 -3.30 -15.54 14.94
CA PHE A 696 -3.56 -16.71 15.78
C PHE A 696 -3.63 -18.03 15.00
N GLY A 697 -3.51 -17.99 13.67
CA GLY A 697 -3.61 -19.17 12.79
C GLY A 697 -4.99 -19.82 12.82
N ILE A 698 -6.05 -19.02 12.77
CA ILE A 698 -7.45 -19.49 12.83
C ILE A 698 -8.13 -19.15 11.51
N GLU A 699 -8.55 -20.17 10.76
CA GLU A 699 -9.25 -20.01 9.49
C GLU A 699 -10.71 -19.55 9.72
N GLY A 700 -11.13 -18.50 9.03
CA GLY A 700 -12.51 -17.99 9.09
C GLY A 700 -12.82 -16.99 10.20
N GLY A 701 -11.80 -16.46 10.91
CA GLY A 701 -11.96 -15.44 11.96
C GLY A 701 -11.89 -16.00 13.38
N LEU A 702 -11.75 -15.13 14.39
CA LEU A 702 -11.88 -15.52 15.80
C LEU A 702 -13.36 -15.70 16.18
N PRO A 703 -13.83 -16.92 16.53
CA PRO A 703 -15.22 -17.13 16.94
C PRO A 703 -15.49 -16.56 18.32
N TRP A 704 -16.71 -16.03 18.49
CA TRP A 704 -17.29 -15.71 19.81
C TRP A 704 -18.01 -16.92 20.43
N ARG A 705 -17.85 -18.12 19.88
CA ARG A 705 -18.42 -19.40 20.36
C ARG A 705 -17.27 -20.33 20.79
N PRO A 706 -17.48 -21.42 21.55
CA PRO A 706 -18.28 -21.65 22.77
C PRO A 706 -17.61 -21.04 24.04
N PRO A 707 -18.20 -21.18 25.24
CA PRO A 707 -17.58 -20.67 26.47
C PRO A 707 -16.19 -21.24 26.75
N ALA A 708 -15.82 -22.42 26.25
CA ALA A 708 -14.48 -22.98 26.47
C ALA A 708 -13.50 -22.62 25.35
N LEU A 709 -12.21 -22.44 25.68
CA LEU A 709 -11.16 -22.17 24.69
C LEU A 709 -10.88 -23.37 23.75
N GLY A 710 -11.26 -24.59 24.13
CA GLY A 710 -10.92 -25.83 23.42
C GLY A 710 -11.12 -25.78 21.89
N PRO A 711 -12.31 -25.42 21.38
CA PRO A 711 -12.56 -25.35 19.95
C PRO A 711 -11.74 -24.30 19.20
N LEU A 712 -11.26 -23.25 19.89
CA LEU A 712 -10.33 -22.29 19.30
C LEU A 712 -8.92 -22.88 19.11
N LEU A 713 -8.56 -23.86 19.94
CA LEU A 713 -7.24 -24.50 19.93
C LEU A 713 -7.14 -25.59 18.86
N GLU A 714 -8.27 -26.17 18.46
CA GLU A 714 -8.34 -27.22 17.44
C GLU A 714 -7.65 -26.75 16.15
N ASN A 715 -6.44 -27.26 15.91
CA ASN A 715 -5.56 -26.98 14.77
C ASN A 715 -4.99 -25.55 14.64
N SER A 716 -5.26 -24.64 15.57
CA SER A 716 -4.81 -23.23 15.48
C SER A 716 -3.37 -22.99 15.94
N GLY A 717 -2.85 -21.79 15.63
CA GLY A 717 -1.57 -21.31 16.15
C GLY A 717 -1.57 -21.13 17.67
N LEU A 718 -2.74 -20.85 18.28
CA LEU A 718 -2.91 -20.85 19.73
C LEU A 718 -2.74 -22.26 20.31
N GLY A 719 -3.35 -23.29 19.70
CA GLY A 719 -3.22 -24.69 20.14
C GLY A 719 -1.80 -25.24 20.07
N ARG A 720 -0.97 -24.73 19.17
CA ARG A 720 0.47 -25.07 19.06
C ARG A 720 1.36 -24.26 20.00
N SER A 721 0.80 -23.32 20.74
CA SER A 721 1.55 -22.47 21.66
C SER A 721 1.98 -23.28 22.88
N PRO A 722 3.27 -23.24 23.30
CA PRO A 722 3.73 -23.95 24.50
C PRO A 722 3.11 -23.41 25.79
N LEU A 723 2.47 -22.25 25.71
CA LEU A 723 1.70 -21.64 26.78
C LEU A 723 0.38 -22.33 27.07
N VAL A 724 -0.15 -23.10 26.11
CA VAL A 724 -1.38 -23.87 26.30
C VAL A 724 -0.97 -25.17 26.99
N THR A 725 -1.12 -25.20 28.31
CA THR A 725 -0.91 -26.39 29.14
C THR A 725 -1.85 -27.53 28.71
N GLU A 726 -1.37 -28.78 28.75
CA GLU A 726 -2.23 -29.98 28.66
C GLU A 726 -3.31 -29.85 29.75
N ARG A 727 -4.57 -29.67 29.34
CA ARG A 727 -5.63 -29.22 30.25
C ARG A 727 -6.29 -30.41 30.96
N ASP A 728 -6.15 -30.45 32.28
CA ASP A 728 -7.17 -31.04 33.16
C ASP A 728 -8.33 -30.05 33.46
N ILE A 729 -8.21 -28.76 33.08
CA ILE A 729 -9.21 -27.71 33.35
C ILE A 729 -9.58 -26.94 32.07
N GLU A 730 -10.87 -26.91 31.75
CA GLU A 730 -11.43 -26.13 30.64
C GLU A 730 -11.51 -24.63 31.00
N VAL A 731 -10.57 -23.81 30.51
CA VAL A 731 -10.60 -22.34 30.64
C VAL A 731 -11.56 -21.69 29.65
N THR A 732 -12.23 -20.62 30.10
CA THR A 732 -13.20 -19.83 29.32
C THR A 732 -12.57 -19.06 28.13
N ASN A 733 -13.22 -19.05 26.96
CA ASN A 733 -12.86 -18.19 25.83
C ASN A 733 -13.21 -16.72 26.17
N PRO A 734 -12.22 -15.80 26.23
CA PRO A 734 -12.46 -14.44 26.68
C PRO A 734 -13.34 -13.64 25.71
N LEU A 735 -13.28 -13.94 24.40
CA LEU A 735 -14.10 -13.23 23.41
C LEU A 735 -15.58 -13.60 23.49
N TRP A 736 -15.91 -14.83 23.89
CA TRP A 736 -17.30 -15.24 24.15
C TRP A 736 -17.91 -14.38 25.27
N LEU A 737 -17.20 -14.24 26.39
CA LEU A 737 -17.68 -13.46 27.53
C LEU A 737 -17.81 -11.97 27.17
N VAL A 738 -16.82 -11.42 26.46
CA VAL A 738 -16.84 -10.00 26.05
C VAL A 738 -17.94 -9.71 25.03
N ALA A 739 -18.21 -10.62 24.08
CA ALA A 739 -19.29 -10.46 23.12
C ALA A 739 -20.68 -10.42 23.78
N HIS A 740 -20.88 -11.20 24.85
CA HIS A 740 -22.09 -11.10 25.68
C HIS A 740 -22.12 -9.81 26.49
N ALA A 741 -21.00 -9.42 27.11
CA ALA A 741 -20.93 -8.17 27.87
C ALA A 741 -21.25 -6.94 27.01
N ALA A 742 -20.80 -6.93 25.76
CA ALA A 742 -21.03 -5.86 24.79
C ALA A 742 -22.37 -5.95 24.04
N ASP A 743 -23.31 -6.80 24.50
CA ASP A 743 -24.64 -6.99 23.91
C ASP A 743 -24.63 -7.34 22.40
N VAL A 744 -23.53 -7.92 21.89
CA VAL A 744 -23.42 -8.28 20.47
C VAL A 744 -23.97 -9.68 20.21
N GLN A 745 -23.97 -10.54 21.22
CA GLN A 745 -24.52 -11.89 21.15
C GLN A 745 -25.58 -12.10 22.24
N ARG A 746 -26.75 -12.64 21.85
CA ARG A 746 -27.77 -13.05 22.83
C ARG A 746 -27.27 -14.28 23.60
N PRO A 747 -27.34 -14.29 24.93
CA PRO A 747 -27.03 -15.49 25.72
C PRO A 747 -28.03 -16.60 25.40
N ASP A 748 -27.54 -17.84 25.39
CA ASP A 748 -28.39 -19.03 25.33
C ASP A 748 -29.16 -19.18 26.65
N GLU A 749 -30.31 -19.87 26.65
CA GLU A 749 -31.19 -20.02 27.82
C GLU A 749 -30.44 -20.48 29.08
N ASP A 750 -29.48 -21.41 28.92
CA ASP A 750 -28.68 -21.97 30.01
C ASP A 750 -27.61 -21.00 30.57
N THR A 751 -27.24 -19.96 29.81
CA THR A 751 -26.20 -18.98 30.17
C THR A 751 -26.77 -17.61 30.50
N ALA A 752 -28.05 -17.35 30.21
CA ALA A 752 -28.70 -16.09 30.50
C ALA A 752 -28.61 -15.70 32.00
N PRO A 753 -28.90 -16.59 32.97
CA PRO A 753 -28.77 -16.23 34.39
C PRO A 753 -27.34 -15.84 34.81
N LEU A 754 -26.34 -16.50 34.23
CA LEU A 754 -24.93 -16.23 34.47
C LEU A 754 -24.54 -14.83 33.96
N ILE A 755 -24.90 -14.53 32.71
CA ILE A 755 -24.61 -13.23 32.09
C ILE A 755 -25.40 -12.13 32.80
N ASP A 756 -26.65 -12.39 33.17
CA ASP A 756 -27.47 -11.45 33.92
C ASP A 756 -26.85 -11.13 35.28
N TRP A 757 -26.28 -12.11 35.98
CA TRP A 757 -25.56 -11.88 37.22
C TRP A 757 -24.31 -11.01 36.99
N LEU A 758 -23.49 -11.36 35.99
CA LEU A 758 -22.27 -10.61 35.65
C LEU A 758 -22.55 -9.17 35.22
N LEU A 759 -23.71 -8.90 34.63
CA LEU A 759 -24.11 -7.57 34.18
C LEU A 759 -24.86 -6.79 35.25
N TYR A 760 -25.84 -7.40 35.92
CA TYR A 760 -26.87 -6.70 36.69
C TYR A 760 -26.84 -7.01 38.20
N ASP A 761 -25.94 -7.86 38.68
CA ASP A 761 -25.84 -8.10 40.13
C ASP A 761 -25.60 -6.77 40.88
N PRO A 762 -26.40 -6.44 41.91
CA PRO A 762 -26.33 -5.14 42.59
C PRO A 762 -24.99 -4.85 43.28
N GLN A 763 -24.22 -5.89 43.62
CA GLN A 763 -22.97 -5.78 44.34
C GLN A 763 -21.74 -6.01 43.44
N TYR A 764 -21.88 -6.86 42.43
CA TYR A 764 -20.77 -7.40 41.65
C TYR A 764 -20.87 -7.14 40.14
N GLY A 765 -22.05 -6.77 39.62
CA GLY A 765 -22.29 -6.53 38.21
C GLY A 765 -21.63 -5.27 37.65
N MET A 766 -21.61 -5.14 36.32
CA MET A 766 -21.02 -4.00 35.59
C MET A 766 -21.99 -2.83 35.34
N THR A 767 -23.30 -3.11 35.24
CA THR A 767 -24.32 -2.12 34.87
C THR A 767 -24.90 -1.44 36.11
N THR A 768 -25.18 -0.14 36.00
CA THR A 768 -25.80 0.66 37.08
C THR A 768 -25.10 0.53 38.44
N ARG A 769 -23.78 0.36 38.43
CA ARG A 769 -22.95 0.22 39.63
C ARG A 769 -22.41 1.56 40.07
N SER A 770 -22.25 1.70 41.37
CA SER A 770 -21.51 2.81 41.97
C SER A 770 -20.02 2.47 42.07
N TYR A 771 -19.20 2.96 41.14
CA TYR A 771 -17.75 2.73 41.07
C TYR A 771 -16.96 4.03 41.32
N LEU A 772 -15.67 3.87 41.62
CA LEU A 772 -14.75 5.00 41.80
C LEU A 772 -14.23 5.48 40.45
N THR A 773 -14.36 6.77 40.19
CA THR A 773 -13.78 7.45 39.03
C THR A 773 -12.71 8.42 39.49
N CYS A 774 -11.61 8.51 38.75
CA CYS A 774 -10.58 9.52 38.93
C CYS A 774 -10.15 10.05 37.55
N VAL A 775 -9.26 11.04 37.52
CA VAL A 775 -8.58 11.33 36.25
C VAL A 775 -7.70 10.11 35.92
N SER A 776 -7.87 9.57 34.72
CA SER A 776 -7.16 8.42 34.19
C SER A 776 -6.49 8.83 32.88
N HIS A 777 -5.25 8.38 32.69
CA HIS A 777 -4.54 8.51 31.42
C HIS A 777 -5.31 7.83 30.29
N GLY A 778 -5.97 6.71 30.58
CA GLY A 778 -6.82 5.95 29.67
C GLY A 778 -6.05 4.95 28.79
N ASP A 779 -4.77 5.22 28.53
CA ASP A 779 -3.84 4.33 27.82
C ASP A 779 -2.45 4.30 28.50
N LEU A 780 -2.41 4.12 29.83
CA LEU A 780 -1.14 4.11 30.55
C LEU A 780 -0.38 2.81 30.31
N HIS A 781 0.75 2.89 29.60
CA HIS A 781 1.68 1.77 29.43
C HIS A 781 3.13 2.26 29.51
N GLY A 782 4.08 1.33 29.61
CA GLY A 782 5.50 1.64 29.84
C GLY A 782 6.18 2.49 28.76
N GLU A 783 5.54 2.72 27.61
CA GLU A 783 6.03 3.61 26.55
C GLU A 783 5.47 5.04 26.65
N ASN A 784 4.44 5.25 27.47
CA ASN A 784 3.82 6.55 27.78
C ASN A 784 4.35 7.13 29.10
N ILE A 785 5.39 6.50 29.65
CA ILE A 785 6.13 6.96 30.82
C ILE A 785 7.59 7.06 30.39
N LEU A 786 8.15 8.26 30.41
CA LEU A 786 9.58 8.47 30.19
C LEU A 786 10.33 8.47 31.51
N ALA A 787 11.51 7.88 31.51
CA ALA A 787 12.46 7.84 32.60
C ALA A 787 13.76 8.55 32.16
N THR A 788 14.24 9.47 32.97
CA THR A 788 15.47 10.23 32.71
C THR A 788 16.20 10.55 34.01
N GLY A 789 17.48 10.90 33.91
CA GLY A 789 18.30 11.29 35.05
C GLY A 789 19.68 10.64 35.01
N PRO A 790 20.64 11.17 35.78
CA PRO A 790 21.99 10.62 35.85
C PRO A 790 22.10 9.36 36.69
N ASP A 791 21.10 9.06 37.54
CA ASP A 791 21.05 7.89 38.40
C ASP A 791 19.94 6.93 37.95
N ASP A 792 20.35 5.74 37.50
CA ASP A 792 19.43 4.69 37.07
C ASP A 792 18.57 4.14 38.20
N ARG A 793 18.89 4.42 39.47
CA ARG A 793 18.14 3.95 40.66
C ARG A 793 16.94 4.83 41.03
N SER A 794 16.94 6.09 40.60
CA SER A 794 15.83 7.02 40.87
C SER A 794 15.63 7.92 39.65
N PRO A 795 15.13 7.35 38.55
CA PRO A 795 14.86 8.14 37.36
C PRO A 795 13.73 9.13 37.62
N ALA A 796 13.89 10.37 37.18
CA ALA A 796 12.78 11.30 37.05
C ALA A 796 11.83 10.79 35.97
N LEU A 797 10.55 10.69 36.32
CA LEU A 797 9.51 10.16 35.44
C LEU A 797 8.72 11.27 34.76
N TYR A 798 8.19 11.03 33.57
CA TYR A 798 7.33 11.99 32.86
C TYR A 798 6.22 11.24 32.14
N ILE A 799 4.96 11.63 32.37
CA ILE A 799 3.77 11.05 31.73
C ILE A 799 3.50 11.81 30.44
N ILE A 800 3.30 11.08 29.34
CA ILE A 800 3.15 11.65 27.99
C ILE A 800 1.96 10.98 27.29
N ASP A 801 1.47 11.58 26.19
CA ASP A 801 0.42 11.00 25.33
C ASP A 801 -1.00 11.07 25.94
N PHE A 802 -1.50 12.29 26.10
CA PHE A 802 -2.78 12.56 26.78
C PHE A 802 -4.02 12.33 25.89
N GLU A 803 -3.89 11.71 24.71
CA GLU A 803 -4.99 11.56 23.74
C GLU A 803 -6.23 10.92 24.37
N THR A 804 -6.05 9.95 25.27
CA THR A 804 -7.15 9.22 25.90
C THR A 804 -7.42 9.66 27.34
N THR A 805 -6.80 10.74 27.82
CA THR A 805 -6.95 11.15 29.22
C THR A 805 -8.36 11.68 29.48
N HIS A 806 -9.02 11.18 30.53
CA HIS A 806 -10.40 11.53 30.89
C HIS A 806 -10.64 11.23 32.37
N ARG A 807 -11.80 11.67 32.90
CA ARG A 807 -12.32 11.11 34.16
C ARG A 807 -12.92 9.74 33.86
N GLY A 808 -12.29 8.69 34.35
CA GLY A 808 -12.70 7.31 34.11
C GLY A 808 -12.52 6.43 35.34
N HIS A 809 -12.81 5.13 35.19
CA HIS A 809 -12.73 4.17 36.27
C HIS A 809 -11.31 4.04 36.88
N ILE A 810 -11.22 4.01 38.21
CA ILE A 810 -9.95 4.02 38.96
C ILE A 810 -9.00 2.86 38.61
N CYS A 811 -9.53 1.68 38.27
CA CYS A 811 -8.69 0.53 37.95
C CYS A 811 -8.05 0.60 36.54
N LYS A 812 -8.49 1.54 35.69
CA LYS A 812 -8.18 1.55 34.26
C LYS A 812 -6.68 1.63 33.98
N ASP A 813 -6.00 2.62 34.57
CA ASP A 813 -4.56 2.82 34.35
C ASP A 813 -3.71 1.70 34.98
N PHE A 814 -4.14 1.15 36.12
CA PHE A 814 -3.47 0.03 36.78
C PHE A 814 -3.56 -1.24 35.94
N ALA A 815 -4.75 -1.61 35.48
CA ALA A 815 -4.98 -2.78 34.65
C ALA A 815 -4.29 -2.64 33.29
N ARG A 816 -4.28 -1.42 32.72
CA ARG A 816 -3.59 -1.11 31.46
C ARG A 816 -2.09 -1.28 31.57
N LEU A 817 -1.47 -0.73 32.62
CA LEU A 817 -0.04 -0.86 32.84
C LEU A 817 0.34 -2.31 33.19
N GLU A 818 -0.44 -3.00 34.03
CA GLU A 818 -0.22 -4.43 34.33
C GLU A 818 -0.23 -5.25 33.02
N SER A 819 -1.23 -5.04 32.17
CA SER A 819 -1.37 -5.74 30.90
C SER A 819 -0.20 -5.46 29.95
N ALA A 820 0.29 -4.22 29.91
CA ALA A 820 1.47 -3.85 29.15
C ALA A 820 2.76 -4.48 29.71
N LEU A 821 2.88 -4.60 31.04
CA LEU A 821 4.04 -5.20 31.68
C LEU A 821 4.24 -6.66 31.27
N TRP A 822 3.15 -7.43 31.22
CA TRP A 822 3.15 -8.81 30.73
C TRP A 822 3.46 -8.90 29.23
N SER A 823 2.84 -8.04 28.42
CA SER A 823 2.78 -8.25 26.98
C SER A 823 3.94 -7.61 26.21
N ARG A 824 4.51 -6.52 26.74
CA ARG A 824 5.41 -5.62 25.98
C ARG A 824 6.77 -5.40 26.61
N THR A 825 7.00 -5.76 27.87
CA THR A 825 8.27 -5.42 28.55
C THR A 825 9.45 -6.20 27.98
N PHE A 826 9.41 -7.53 28.03
CA PHE A 826 10.50 -8.41 27.65
C PHE A 826 10.12 -9.37 26.52
N PRO A 827 11.08 -9.79 25.66
CA PRO A 827 10.89 -10.93 24.78
C PRO A 827 11.02 -12.22 25.59
N TRP A 828 9.88 -12.84 25.93
CA TRP A 828 9.86 -13.98 26.82
C TRP A 828 10.23 -15.28 26.10
N ASN A 829 10.98 -16.14 26.78
CA ASN A 829 11.20 -17.52 26.36
C ASN A 829 10.06 -18.43 26.87
N ALA A 830 9.99 -19.66 26.36
CA ALA A 830 8.91 -20.59 26.69
C ALA A 830 8.81 -20.93 28.20
N GLY A 831 9.93 -21.01 28.91
CA GLY A 831 9.95 -21.27 30.35
C GLY A 831 9.40 -20.09 31.15
N GLN A 832 9.87 -18.88 30.86
CA GLN A 832 9.39 -17.64 31.48
C GLN A 832 7.89 -17.42 31.22
N LEU A 833 7.44 -17.69 29.99
CA LEU A 833 6.04 -17.61 29.60
C LEU A 833 5.15 -18.54 30.44
N ALA A 834 5.58 -19.79 30.64
CA ALA A 834 4.87 -20.74 31.49
C ALA A 834 4.83 -20.29 32.96
N GLU A 835 5.97 -19.83 33.48
CA GLU A 835 6.10 -19.30 34.85
C GLU A 835 5.14 -18.12 35.09
N ILE A 836 5.11 -17.13 34.17
CA ILE A 836 4.21 -15.97 34.22
C ILE A 836 2.76 -16.43 34.27
N ARG A 837 2.35 -17.33 33.37
CA ARG A 837 0.95 -17.77 33.29
C ARG A 837 0.55 -18.57 34.54
N THR A 838 1.40 -19.46 35.03
CA THR A 838 1.16 -20.21 36.26
C THR A 838 0.97 -19.29 37.46
N TRP A 839 1.86 -18.29 37.62
CA TRP A 839 1.75 -17.32 38.69
C TRP A 839 0.48 -16.47 38.56
N PHE A 840 0.19 -15.97 37.36
CA PHE A 840 -0.97 -15.11 37.11
C PHE A 840 -2.29 -15.85 37.37
N ALA A 841 -2.46 -17.06 36.84
CA ALA A 841 -3.64 -17.89 37.11
C ALA A 841 -3.74 -18.23 38.60
N GLY A 842 -2.64 -18.61 39.25
CA GLY A 842 -2.59 -18.86 40.69
C GLY A 842 -3.01 -17.64 41.51
N ALA A 843 -2.58 -16.44 41.14
CA ALA A 843 -2.97 -15.20 41.80
C ALA A 843 -4.45 -14.83 41.57
N LEU A 844 -5.05 -15.23 40.45
CA LEU A 844 -6.47 -14.99 40.18
C LEU A 844 -7.42 -15.97 40.89
N HIS A 845 -7.01 -17.25 41.00
CA HIS A 845 -7.81 -18.33 41.60
C HIS A 845 -7.53 -18.56 43.10
N GLY A 846 -6.36 -18.13 43.60
CA GLY A 846 -5.95 -18.30 45.00
C GLY A 846 -6.60 -17.29 45.96
N GLU A 847 -6.25 -17.39 47.25
CA GLU A 847 -6.85 -16.58 48.31
C GLU A 847 -6.47 -15.08 48.28
N ASP A 848 -5.42 -14.68 47.53
CA ASP A 848 -4.79 -13.37 47.66
C ASP A 848 -4.42 -12.70 46.31
N LEU A 849 -5.42 -12.25 45.53
CA LEU A 849 -5.24 -11.44 44.31
C LEU A 849 -4.28 -10.24 44.51
N TRP A 850 -4.40 -9.63 45.69
CA TRP A 850 -3.74 -8.38 46.07
C TRP A 850 -2.35 -8.59 46.70
N THR A 851 -2.10 -9.77 47.27
CA THR A 851 -0.90 -10.09 48.08
C THR A 851 -0.18 -11.35 47.61
N ALA A 852 -0.36 -11.73 46.35
CA ALA A 852 0.26 -12.90 45.75
C ALA A 852 1.79 -12.94 45.94
N HIS A 853 2.28 -14.06 46.47
CA HIS A 853 3.70 -14.28 46.75
C HIS A 853 4.52 -14.42 45.45
N ILE A 854 5.69 -13.80 45.40
CA ILE A 854 6.64 -13.94 44.28
C ILE A 854 7.56 -15.13 44.58
N PRO A 855 7.60 -16.18 43.73
CA PRO A 855 8.46 -17.35 43.96
C PRO A 855 9.92 -16.96 44.15
N GLU A 856 10.64 -17.56 45.10
CA GLU A 856 12.06 -17.25 45.38
C GLU A 856 13.01 -17.61 44.23
N ASP A 857 12.64 -18.61 43.44
CA ASP A 857 13.39 -19.14 42.30
C ASP A 857 12.97 -18.52 40.95
N ALA A 858 12.10 -17.50 40.96
CA ALA A 858 11.62 -16.84 39.75
C ALA A 858 12.77 -16.29 38.89
N ASP A 859 12.66 -16.44 37.56
CA ASP A 859 13.62 -15.89 36.62
C ASP A 859 13.79 -14.38 36.85
N PRO A 860 15.01 -13.80 36.77
CA PRO A 860 15.23 -12.40 37.09
C PRO A 860 14.33 -11.43 36.34
N GLN A 861 14.06 -11.65 35.04
CA GLN A 861 13.18 -10.77 34.27
C GLN A 861 11.72 -10.93 34.68
N VAL A 862 11.29 -12.17 34.96
CA VAL A 862 9.95 -12.48 35.47
C VAL A 862 9.75 -11.82 36.83
N ARG A 863 10.69 -12.01 37.77
CA ARG A 863 10.69 -11.38 39.11
C ARG A 863 10.51 -9.87 39.05
N ARG A 864 11.14 -9.16 38.10
CA ARG A 864 10.96 -7.71 37.96
C ARG A 864 9.52 -7.33 37.64
N VAL A 865 8.92 -8.04 36.68
CA VAL A 865 7.53 -7.80 36.32
C VAL A 865 6.59 -8.17 37.47
N LEU A 866 6.81 -9.31 38.12
CA LEU A 866 6.06 -9.71 39.32
C LEU A 866 6.14 -8.65 40.42
N THR A 867 7.32 -8.07 40.65
CA THR A 867 7.53 -7.01 41.65
C THR A 867 6.80 -5.73 41.30
N CYS A 868 6.82 -5.32 40.03
CA CYS A 868 6.06 -4.15 39.57
C CYS A 868 4.55 -4.41 39.75
N VAL A 869 4.04 -5.57 39.29
CA VAL A 869 2.62 -5.90 39.33
C VAL A 869 2.09 -6.03 40.76
N THR A 870 2.79 -6.76 41.63
CA THR A 870 2.42 -6.86 43.05
C THR A 870 2.37 -5.48 43.70
N LYS A 871 3.31 -4.59 43.35
CA LYS A 871 3.28 -3.22 43.86
C LYS A 871 2.12 -2.39 43.30
N LEU A 872 1.83 -2.50 42.00
CA LEU A 872 0.67 -1.84 41.38
C LEU A 872 -0.64 -2.26 42.06
N ARG A 873 -0.83 -3.57 42.25
CA ARG A 873 -2.00 -4.13 42.94
C ARG A 873 -2.09 -3.67 44.40
N SER A 874 -0.97 -3.64 45.12
CA SER A 874 -0.91 -3.10 46.48
C SER A 874 -1.28 -1.61 46.53
N ILE A 875 -0.75 -0.77 45.63
CA ILE A 875 -1.09 0.66 45.57
C ILE A 875 -2.58 0.83 45.30
N LEU A 876 -3.12 0.09 44.32
CA LEU A 876 -4.55 0.13 44.01
C LEU A 876 -5.36 -0.27 45.25
N ARG A 877 -5.01 -1.39 45.91
CA ARG A 877 -5.68 -1.84 47.14
C ARG A 877 -5.61 -0.82 48.26
N ASP A 878 -4.49 -0.10 48.40
CA ASP A 878 -4.35 0.98 49.39
C ASP A 878 -5.15 2.25 49.03
N CYS A 879 -5.56 2.40 47.76
CA CYS A 879 -6.51 3.45 47.35
C CYS A 879 -7.95 3.12 47.80
N GLU A 880 -8.20 1.90 48.27
CA GLU A 880 -9.48 1.52 48.87
C GLU A 880 -9.77 2.38 50.09
N GLN A 881 -10.94 3.02 50.10
CA GLN A 881 -11.36 3.84 51.24
C GLN A 881 -12.28 3.01 52.13
N ARG A 882 -12.15 3.15 53.46
CA ARG A 882 -12.88 2.34 54.46
C ARG A 882 -14.41 2.27 54.25
N ASN A 883 -14.99 3.29 53.62
CA ASN A 883 -16.43 3.34 53.33
C ASN A 883 -16.78 2.95 51.89
N TRP A 884 -15.80 2.84 50.99
CA TRP A 884 -15.98 2.69 49.54
C TRP A 884 -15.03 1.61 48.97
N PRO A 885 -15.27 0.33 49.29
CA PRO A 885 -14.48 -0.76 48.76
C PRO A 885 -14.75 -0.97 47.27
N PHE A 886 -13.73 -1.32 46.51
CA PHE A 886 -13.88 -1.94 45.19
C PHE A 886 -13.40 -3.39 45.29
N GLY A 887 -14.13 -4.30 44.64
CA GLY A 887 -13.94 -5.74 44.78
C GLY A 887 -13.08 -6.35 43.68
N ASP A 888 -12.61 -7.58 43.89
CA ASP A 888 -11.79 -8.33 42.93
C ASP A 888 -12.39 -8.36 41.52
N LEU A 889 -13.70 -8.56 41.41
CA LEU A 889 -14.41 -8.65 40.13
C LEU A 889 -14.29 -7.36 39.31
N GLU A 890 -14.28 -6.19 39.97
CA GLU A 890 -14.15 -4.89 39.31
C GLU A 890 -12.76 -4.71 38.68
N TYR A 891 -11.72 -5.17 39.39
CA TYR A 891 -10.35 -5.20 38.86
C TYR A 891 -10.18 -6.27 37.78
N GLN A 892 -10.80 -7.45 37.94
CA GLN A 892 -10.77 -8.53 36.96
C GLN A 892 -11.43 -8.10 35.64
N TRP A 893 -12.55 -7.37 35.67
CA TRP A 893 -13.12 -6.77 34.45
C TRP A 893 -12.17 -5.76 33.80
N ALA A 894 -11.50 -4.91 34.59
CA ALA A 894 -10.49 -3.98 34.10
C ALA A 894 -9.33 -4.69 33.39
N LEU A 895 -8.84 -5.79 33.99
CA LEU A 895 -7.78 -6.64 33.42
C LEU A 895 -8.23 -7.31 32.12
N LEU A 896 -9.42 -7.93 32.10
CA LEU A 896 -9.96 -8.57 30.91
C LEU A 896 -10.02 -7.59 29.74
N ALA A 897 -10.58 -6.39 29.98
CA ALA A 897 -10.69 -5.34 28.99
C ALA A 897 -9.34 -4.80 28.53
N SER A 898 -8.35 -4.74 29.43
CA SER A 898 -7.03 -4.15 29.14
C SER A 898 -6.08 -5.13 28.43
N LEU A 899 -6.18 -6.43 28.70
CA LEU A 899 -5.36 -7.48 28.10
C LEU A 899 -5.68 -7.68 26.62
N LEU A 900 -6.97 -7.70 26.26
CA LEU A 900 -7.40 -8.02 24.91
C LEU A 900 -6.75 -7.14 23.83
N PRO A 901 -6.73 -5.80 23.93
CA PRO A 901 -6.09 -4.97 22.91
C PRO A 901 -4.61 -5.31 22.67
N PHE A 902 -3.87 -5.76 23.68
CA PHE A 902 -2.48 -6.18 23.49
C PHE A 902 -2.35 -7.50 22.73
N ALA A 903 -3.40 -8.32 22.68
CA ALA A 903 -3.40 -9.56 21.89
C ALA A 903 -3.55 -9.30 20.37
N ARG A 904 -4.12 -8.16 19.95
CA ARG A 904 -4.31 -7.83 18.53
C ARG A 904 -3.14 -7.07 17.91
N TYR A 905 -2.34 -6.34 18.69
CA TYR A 905 -1.27 -5.51 18.14
C TYR A 905 -0.10 -6.38 17.64
N ARG A 906 0.50 -5.99 16.51
CA ARG A 906 1.64 -6.70 15.88
C ARG A 906 3.01 -6.24 16.39
N ASP A 907 3.03 -5.61 17.56
CA ASP A 907 4.16 -4.88 18.14
C ASP A 907 5.30 -5.74 18.71
N HIS A 908 5.12 -7.07 18.80
CA HIS A 908 6.18 -8.02 19.17
C HIS A 908 6.49 -9.02 18.04
N HIS A 909 7.76 -9.33 17.78
CA HIS A 909 8.13 -10.33 16.76
C HIS A 909 7.92 -11.80 17.22
N SER A 910 7.90 -12.06 18.53
CA SER A 910 7.67 -13.40 19.09
C SER A 910 6.19 -13.77 19.09
N ARG A 911 5.82 -14.87 18.41
CA ARG A 911 4.44 -15.39 18.42
C ARG A 911 3.95 -15.74 19.83
N GLY A 912 4.83 -16.28 20.69
CA GLY A 912 4.48 -16.61 22.08
C GLY A 912 4.05 -15.40 22.89
N ASN A 913 4.75 -14.27 22.75
CA ASN A 913 4.38 -13.01 23.39
C ASN A 913 3.05 -12.46 22.87
N ARG A 914 2.73 -12.65 21.58
CA ARG A 914 1.44 -12.24 21.01
C ARG A 914 0.26 -13.06 21.56
N HIS A 915 0.48 -14.34 21.85
CA HIS A 915 -0.55 -15.22 22.39
C HIS A 915 -0.79 -15.04 23.89
N LEU A 916 0.23 -14.62 24.65
CA LEU A 916 0.16 -14.47 26.10
C LEU A 916 -1.04 -13.61 26.59
N PRO A 917 -1.23 -12.34 26.15
CA PRO A 917 -2.34 -11.52 26.63
C PRO A 917 -3.72 -12.13 26.37
N PHE A 918 -3.88 -12.87 25.26
CA PHE A 918 -5.12 -13.59 24.98
C PHE A 918 -5.38 -14.72 25.99
N LEU A 919 -4.33 -15.46 26.35
CA LEU A 919 -4.42 -16.55 27.33
C LEU A 919 -4.62 -16.02 28.75
N LEU A 920 -3.95 -14.93 29.13
CA LEU A 920 -4.20 -14.27 30.42
C LEU A 920 -5.64 -13.73 30.49
N ALA A 921 -6.17 -13.19 29.40
CA ALA A 921 -7.57 -12.76 29.32
C ALA A 921 -8.53 -13.96 29.49
N ALA A 922 -8.18 -15.13 28.94
CA ALA A 922 -8.94 -16.37 29.14
C ALA A 922 -8.96 -16.79 30.61
N ASP A 923 -7.80 -16.74 31.29
CA ASP A 923 -7.68 -17.06 32.71
C ASP A 923 -8.51 -16.09 33.58
N VAL A 924 -8.56 -14.79 33.22
CA VAL A 924 -9.46 -13.82 33.89
C VAL A 924 -10.95 -14.13 33.63
N ALA A 925 -11.32 -14.39 32.38
CA ALA A 925 -12.70 -14.71 32.01
C ALA A 925 -13.22 -15.95 32.76
N ASP A 926 -12.36 -16.95 32.93
CA ASP A 926 -12.68 -18.16 33.65
C ASP A 926 -13.02 -17.92 35.12
N VAL A 927 -12.25 -17.05 35.78
CA VAL A 927 -12.49 -16.68 37.18
C VAL A 927 -13.80 -15.91 37.31
N LEU A 928 -14.08 -14.98 36.41
CA LEU A 928 -15.35 -14.25 36.37
C LEU A 928 -16.54 -15.21 36.24
N VAL A 929 -16.47 -16.15 35.28
CA VAL A 929 -17.53 -17.15 35.05
C VAL A 929 -17.68 -18.10 36.23
N THR A 930 -16.57 -18.60 36.78
CA THR A 930 -16.59 -19.55 37.90
C THR A 930 -17.18 -18.93 39.16
N LYS A 931 -16.83 -17.68 39.46
CA LYS A 931 -17.41 -16.92 40.57
C LYS A 931 -18.91 -16.71 40.37
N ALA A 932 -19.33 -16.31 39.18
CA ALA A 932 -20.74 -16.10 38.87
C ALA A 932 -21.55 -17.40 38.92
N ARG A 933 -21.01 -18.52 38.42
CA ARG A 933 -21.62 -19.86 38.52
C ARG A 933 -21.76 -20.36 39.96
N SER A 934 -20.90 -19.91 40.86
CA SER A 934 -20.99 -20.27 42.28
C SER A 934 -22.05 -19.44 43.02
N ALA A 935 -22.48 -18.31 42.44
CA ALA A 935 -23.43 -17.37 43.02
C ALA A 935 -24.87 -17.56 42.49
N VAL A 936 -25.01 -17.96 41.23
CA VAL A 936 -26.27 -18.36 40.56
C VAL A 936 -26.61 -19.80 40.93
#